data_AF-A0AAV7ZCL9-F1
#
_entry.id   AF-A0AAV7ZCL9-F1
#
_cell.length_a   1.000
_cell.length_b   1.000
_cell.length_c   1.000
_cell.angle_alpha   90.00
_cell.angle_beta   90.00
_cell.angle_gamma   90.00
#
_symmetry.space_group_name_H-M   'P 1'
#
loop_
_entity.id
_entity.type
_entity.pdbx_description
1 polymer ?
#
loop_
_entity_poly.entity_id
_entity_poly.type
_entity_poly.pdbx_seq_one_letter_code
_entity_poly.pdbx_strand_id
1 'polypeptide(L)'
;MNKLYVRVVEAKGLRSADFNGKSDPFCVLSISDKEVSDKVKKQGKLFTPKTKVIKKTLNPVWHESKMLYVGPGNEEKDFLRVVIWDWDRASKNDLLGMVKIPLSNLTSGKAVDAWYNVEPMKKEKAKGELRLITHYCPVGITEHEESLQLQTLNRQLMTKRNHKRTTSETIQQKEEITQQFALQTFFKNKSPPPPRKFLTVSSVSEDKQGLINLAKDGSWKSAVELSKKLSLKHLKDPEMFLKYKLVELQALGKLRRMNQITEELKKIGLLDSAKYQFESYPKTYPNRKGSMVPFSLRVFLAELQHLNGNTEDAIDQLYTLHSKCIREIAKCQKIKKRFQNKTKENQTINNEKNLESLNSKNDQTNKSVGQNENKDQAKSISNNEGGKEAIENVEEERQEKNETNELDVEDEDEERPPRVTAFFYHLQHSIMDNDIECAFQDLELEVFNFSTIEEIDQKIVILHKRQQWILFTLTNYHIVQQNFELATRHLWEIYKKYTDDPVLISIIGRVHLKIGDVEAAKVMFKKVETLTSRTSLYSVMNRGFYEIAMGEYQEGYNNFHEICEKDPNDPIALNNLAIMNVYNCNVEKTIQLLEDFIKKNPKKNISEPIIYNLCTLYNLAEQNPQEKKILLKYIVKTYASECFDYSQFN
;
A
#
# COMPACT_ATOMS: atom_id res chain seq x y z
N MET A 1 26.09 35.86 -19.93
CA MET A 1 25.90 34.98 -21.11
C MET A 1 24.43 35.01 -21.47
N ASN A 2 24.10 35.04 -22.76
CA ASN A 2 22.72 35.02 -23.23
C ASN A 2 22.10 33.68 -22.81
N LYS A 3 20.79 33.65 -22.50
CA LYS A 3 20.10 32.43 -22.09
C LYS A 3 19.11 32.03 -23.18
N LEU A 4 19.08 30.75 -23.52
CA LEU A 4 18.06 30.16 -24.39
C LEU A 4 17.27 29.13 -23.60
N TYR A 5 16.00 29.42 -23.39
CA TYR A 5 15.05 28.48 -22.79
C TYR A 5 14.41 27.65 -23.91
N VAL A 6 14.55 26.32 -23.83
CA VAL A 6 13.99 25.38 -24.80
C VAL A 6 13.09 24.39 -24.08
N ARG A 7 11.83 24.34 -24.45
CA ARG A 7 10.90 23.28 -24.04
C ARG A 7 10.72 22.30 -25.17
N VAL A 8 11.14 21.06 -24.92
CA VAL A 8 10.87 19.93 -25.80
C VAL A 8 9.45 19.44 -25.48
N VAL A 9 8.52 19.63 -26.41
CA VAL A 9 7.09 19.39 -26.17
C VAL A 9 6.75 17.95 -26.49
N GLU A 10 6.80 17.61 -27.78
CA GLU A 10 6.33 16.34 -28.33
C GLU A 10 6.96 16.12 -29.71
N ALA A 11 7.01 14.86 -30.17
CA ALA A 11 7.31 14.51 -31.56
C ALA A 11 6.21 13.61 -32.11
N LYS A 12 6.07 13.54 -33.43
CA LYS A 12 5.12 12.66 -34.11
C LYS A 12 5.72 12.00 -35.34
N GLY A 13 5.33 10.76 -35.59
CA GLY A 13 5.72 10.00 -36.78
C GLY A 13 7.21 9.70 -36.89
N LEU A 14 7.90 9.49 -35.76
CA LEU A 14 9.31 9.12 -35.74
C LEU A 14 9.55 7.79 -36.48
N ARG A 15 10.78 7.58 -36.95
CA ARG A 15 11.22 6.29 -37.52
C ARG A 15 11.23 5.23 -36.42
N SER A 16 10.81 4.02 -36.75
CA SER A 16 11.03 2.84 -35.90
C SER A 16 12.50 2.41 -35.99
N ALA A 17 13.17 2.29 -34.85
CA ALA A 17 14.49 1.68 -34.77
C ALA A 17 14.46 0.26 -34.21
N ASP A 18 13.48 -0.07 -33.35
CA ASP A 18 13.33 -1.43 -32.84
C ASP A 18 12.61 -2.39 -33.80
N PHE A 19 12.89 -3.69 -33.66
CA PHE A 19 12.15 -4.78 -34.32
C PHE A 19 10.65 -4.81 -33.99
N ASN A 20 10.24 -4.20 -32.87
CA ASN A 20 8.85 -4.14 -32.42
C ASN A 20 7.99 -3.09 -33.16
N GLY A 21 8.56 -2.35 -34.12
CA GLY A 21 7.86 -1.30 -34.85
C GLY A 21 7.70 0.03 -34.09
N LYS A 22 8.44 0.23 -32.99
CA LYS A 22 8.47 1.43 -32.13
C LYS A 22 9.92 1.86 -31.85
N SER A 23 10.07 2.85 -30.95
CA SER A 23 11.32 3.36 -30.41
C SER A 23 11.10 3.82 -28.96
N ASP A 24 12.19 4.00 -28.21
CA ASP A 24 12.33 4.59 -26.88
C ASP A 24 12.98 6.00 -26.95
N PRO A 25 12.33 7.01 -27.57
CA PRO A 25 12.97 8.28 -27.91
C PRO A 25 13.33 9.19 -26.71
N PHE A 26 14.50 9.83 -26.79
CA PHE A 26 14.91 10.95 -25.96
C PHE A 26 15.68 12.02 -26.75
N CYS A 27 15.64 13.28 -26.29
CA CYS A 27 16.28 14.41 -26.97
C CYS A 27 17.53 14.89 -26.20
N VAL A 28 18.58 15.24 -26.93
CA VAL A 28 19.80 15.89 -26.43
C VAL A 28 19.94 17.26 -27.08
N LEU A 29 20.19 18.30 -26.29
CA LEU A 29 20.23 19.69 -26.75
C LEU A 29 21.64 20.28 -26.59
N SER A 30 22.09 21.03 -27.60
CA SER A 30 23.36 21.77 -27.60
C SER A 30 23.27 23.04 -28.44
N ILE A 31 24.16 24.00 -28.18
CA ILE A 31 24.42 25.14 -29.06
C ILE A 31 25.57 24.78 -30.00
N SER A 32 25.30 24.86 -31.30
CA SER A 32 26.22 24.57 -32.38
C SER A 32 26.79 23.13 -32.32
N ASP A 33 27.91 22.88 -33.00
CA ASP A 33 28.54 21.56 -33.11
C ASP A 33 29.50 21.22 -31.96
N LYS A 34 29.47 22.00 -30.90
CA LYS A 34 30.37 21.84 -29.77
C LYS A 34 29.82 20.76 -28.82
N GLU A 35 30.34 19.54 -28.93
CA GLU A 35 29.95 18.43 -28.03
C GLU A 35 30.37 18.66 -26.55
N VAL A 36 31.27 19.61 -26.26
CA VAL A 36 31.98 19.70 -24.97
C VAL A 36 31.75 21.01 -24.20
N SER A 37 31.36 22.14 -24.82
CA SER A 37 31.32 23.45 -24.15
C SER A 37 30.02 23.78 -23.40
N ASP A 38 28.94 23.00 -23.58
CA ASP A 38 27.62 23.32 -23.01
C ASP A 38 27.25 22.43 -21.82
N LYS A 39 28.25 21.84 -21.17
CA LYS A 39 28.01 21.06 -19.96
C LYS A 39 27.69 22.01 -18.81
N VAL A 40 26.48 21.93 -18.28
CA VAL A 40 26.06 22.74 -17.13
C VAL A 40 26.74 22.19 -15.88
N LYS A 41 27.51 23.02 -15.15
CA LYS A 41 28.03 22.66 -13.82
C LYS A 41 26.87 22.62 -12.83
N LYS A 42 26.53 21.44 -12.36
CA LYS A 42 25.59 21.25 -11.24
C LYS A 42 26.30 20.40 -10.19
N GLN A 43 26.53 20.96 -9.00
CA GLN A 43 27.24 20.29 -7.90
C GLN A 43 28.63 19.73 -8.33
N GLY A 44 29.43 20.54 -9.04
CA GLY A 44 30.78 20.15 -9.48
C GLY A 44 30.84 19.15 -10.66
N LYS A 45 29.71 18.56 -11.09
CA LYS A 45 29.63 17.62 -12.21
C LYS A 45 29.10 18.31 -13.48
N LEU A 46 29.68 17.97 -14.62
CA LEU A 46 29.29 18.49 -15.95
C LEU A 46 28.12 17.67 -16.51
N PHE A 47 26.97 18.29 -16.78
CA PHE A 47 25.76 17.63 -17.30
C PHE A 47 25.42 18.03 -18.74
N THR A 48 25.10 17.04 -19.58
CA THR A 48 24.53 17.24 -20.91
C THR A 48 23.01 17.45 -20.82
N PRO A 49 22.45 18.54 -21.38
CA PRO A 49 21.01 18.79 -21.38
C PRO A 49 20.27 17.73 -22.20
N LYS A 50 19.55 16.83 -21.53
CA LYS A 50 18.74 15.78 -22.18
C LYS A 50 17.37 15.60 -21.52
N THR A 51 16.40 15.10 -22.28
CA THR A 51 15.07 14.70 -21.77
C THR A 51 15.10 13.30 -21.17
N LYS A 52 14.00 12.92 -20.53
CA LYS A 52 13.70 11.54 -20.18
C LYS A 52 13.44 10.72 -21.44
N VAL A 53 13.67 9.42 -21.32
CA VAL A 53 13.33 8.38 -22.30
C VAL A 53 11.83 8.09 -22.17
N ILE A 54 11.11 8.13 -23.30
CA ILE A 54 9.70 7.70 -23.36
C ILE A 54 9.66 6.40 -24.15
N LYS A 55 9.18 5.32 -23.53
CA LYS A 55 9.32 3.98 -24.10
C LYS A 55 8.23 3.64 -25.14
N LYS A 56 8.58 2.80 -26.11
CA LYS A 56 7.71 2.10 -27.07
C LYS A 56 6.73 3.03 -27.81
N THR A 57 7.20 4.16 -28.31
CA THR A 57 6.37 5.13 -29.03
C THR A 57 7.10 5.83 -30.19
N LEU A 58 6.36 6.07 -31.28
CA LEU A 58 6.79 6.95 -32.38
C LEU A 58 6.25 8.38 -32.24
N ASN A 59 5.44 8.63 -31.20
CA ASN A 59 4.81 9.91 -30.91
C ASN A 59 5.03 10.32 -29.44
N PRO A 60 6.28 10.54 -29.01
CA PRO A 60 6.61 10.86 -27.62
C PRO A 60 6.13 12.25 -27.19
N VAL A 61 5.78 12.39 -25.92
CA VAL A 61 5.42 13.66 -25.26
C VAL A 61 6.29 13.84 -24.02
N TRP A 62 7.15 14.86 -24.01
CA TRP A 62 8.10 15.11 -22.91
C TRP A 62 7.68 16.28 -22.03
N HIS A 63 7.25 17.38 -22.63
CA HIS A 63 6.95 18.64 -21.93
C HIS A 63 8.09 19.16 -21.02
N GLU A 64 9.34 18.86 -21.33
CA GLU A 64 10.51 19.18 -20.52
C GLU A 64 11.21 20.46 -20.98
N SER A 65 11.53 21.34 -20.03
CA SER A 65 12.30 22.56 -20.28
C SER A 65 13.77 22.37 -19.92
N LYS A 66 14.65 22.89 -20.78
CA LYS A 66 16.10 23.01 -20.56
C LYS A 66 16.53 24.45 -20.82
N MET A 67 17.61 24.87 -20.18
CA MET A 67 18.20 26.18 -20.39
C MET A 67 19.63 25.97 -20.89
N LEU A 68 19.99 26.69 -21.95
CA LEU A 68 21.30 26.69 -22.59
C LEU A 68 21.91 28.09 -22.50
N TYR A 69 23.23 28.17 -22.41
CA TYR A 69 23.95 29.43 -22.46
C TYR A 69 24.46 29.68 -23.88
N VAL A 70 24.24 30.88 -24.39
CA VAL A 70 24.72 31.33 -25.69
C VAL A 70 25.82 32.37 -25.48
N GLY A 71 26.94 32.19 -26.18
CA GLY A 71 28.07 33.12 -26.13
C GLY A 71 27.70 34.49 -26.72
N PRO A 72 28.21 35.60 -26.16
CA PRO A 72 27.92 36.93 -26.68
C PRO A 72 28.50 37.12 -28.10
N GLY A 73 27.70 37.67 -29.02
CA GLY A 73 28.15 38.08 -30.36
C GLY A 73 28.22 36.97 -31.42
N ASN A 74 27.69 35.77 -31.14
CA ASN A 74 27.70 34.63 -32.07
C ASN A 74 26.31 34.30 -32.64
N GLU A 75 25.30 35.14 -32.45
CA GLU A 75 23.90 34.87 -32.79
C GLU A 75 23.67 34.57 -34.28
N GLU A 76 24.49 35.11 -35.17
CA GLU A 76 24.41 34.89 -36.62
C GLU A 76 25.07 33.57 -37.07
N LYS A 77 25.92 32.97 -36.24
CA LYS A 77 26.70 31.76 -36.57
C LYS A 77 26.26 30.53 -35.77
N ASP A 78 25.71 30.73 -34.59
CA ASP A 78 25.28 29.66 -33.71
C ASP A 78 23.85 29.18 -34.02
N PHE A 79 23.58 27.90 -33.73
CA PHE A 79 22.27 27.29 -33.89
C PHE A 79 21.93 26.40 -32.71
N LEU A 80 20.65 26.32 -32.34
CA LEU A 80 20.16 25.29 -31.44
C LEU A 80 20.12 23.97 -32.21
N ARG A 81 20.81 22.96 -31.68
CA ARG A 81 20.80 21.59 -32.17
C ARG A 81 20.05 20.71 -31.18
N VAL A 82 19.03 20.00 -31.66
CA VAL A 82 18.28 19.01 -30.88
C VAL A 82 18.36 17.67 -31.58
N VAL A 83 19.03 16.70 -30.96
CA VAL A 83 19.24 15.35 -31.51
C VAL A 83 18.31 14.37 -30.83
N ILE A 84 17.60 13.57 -31.63
CA ILE A 84 16.66 12.56 -31.15
C ILE A 84 17.33 11.18 -31.25
N TRP A 85 17.39 10.49 -30.12
CA TRP A 85 18.00 9.19 -29.97
C TRP A 85 16.97 8.16 -29.53
N ASP A 86 17.13 6.92 -29.98
CA ASP A 86 16.49 5.75 -29.42
C ASP A 86 17.34 5.21 -28.26
N TRP A 87 16.73 4.84 -27.14
CA TRP A 87 17.49 4.29 -26.01
C TRP A 87 17.51 2.77 -26.08
N ASP A 88 18.72 2.21 -26.13
CA ASP A 88 18.93 0.76 -26.16
C ASP A 88 19.59 0.25 -24.89
N ARG A 89 19.11 -0.90 -24.39
CA ARG A 89 19.63 -1.50 -23.15
C ARG A 89 20.97 -2.22 -23.34
N ALA A 90 21.16 -2.87 -24.48
CA ALA A 90 22.27 -3.81 -24.73
C ALA A 90 23.15 -3.44 -25.94
N SER A 91 22.78 -2.40 -26.68
CA SER A 91 23.49 -1.88 -27.85
C SER A 91 23.71 -0.37 -27.72
N LYS A 92 24.43 0.19 -28.69
CA LYS A 92 24.55 1.65 -28.82
C LYS A 92 23.23 2.22 -29.30
N ASN A 93 22.74 3.26 -28.61
CA ASN A 93 21.56 4.03 -28.99
C ASN A 93 21.52 4.37 -30.48
N ASP A 94 20.39 4.04 -31.12
CA ASP A 94 20.14 4.38 -32.52
C ASP A 94 19.75 5.85 -32.72
N LEU A 95 20.17 6.43 -33.85
CA LEU A 95 19.88 7.81 -34.17
C LEU A 95 18.57 7.91 -34.95
N LEU A 96 17.64 8.71 -34.42
CA LEU A 96 16.31 8.91 -35.01
C LEU A 96 16.25 10.15 -35.90
N GLY A 97 17.15 11.12 -35.67
CA GLY A 97 17.35 12.31 -36.49
C GLY A 97 17.66 13.56 -35.66
N MET A 98 17.56 14.74 -36.27
CA MET A 98 17.80 16.00 -35.57
C MET A 98 16.96 17.17 -36.07
N VAL A 99 16.93 18.23 -35.27
CA VAL A 99 16.44 19.55 -35.63
C VAL A 99 17.53 20.57 -35.39
N LYS A 100 17.76 21.46 -36.36
CA LYS A 100 18.65 22.62 -36.25
C LYS A 100 17.84 23.91 -36.41
N ILE A 101 18.01 24.84 -35.48
CA ILE A 101 17.35 26.15 -35.51
C ILE A 101 18.43 27.23 -35.41
N PRO A 102 18.72 27.99 -36.49
CA PRO A 102 19.60 29.15 -36.42
C PRO A 102 19.15 30.11 -35.33
N LEU A 103 20.06 30.58 -34.47
CA LEU A 103 19.69 31.50 -33.40
C LEU A 103 19.20 32.85 -33.94
N SER A 104 19.64 33.24 -35.14
CA SER A 104 19.10 34.37 -35.92
C SER A 104 17.60 34.29 -36.17
N ASN A 105 17.02 33.09 -36.18
CA ASN A 105 15.58 32.90 -36.39
C ASN A 105 14.78 33.11 -35.10
N LEU A 106 15.44 33.29 -33.96
CA LEU A 106 14.80 33.50 -32.66
C LEU A 106 14.71 34.99 -32.37
N THR A 107 13.49 35.50 -32.22
CA THR A 107 13.27 36.90 -31.83
C THR A 107 13.55 37.07 -30.33
N SER A 108 14.51 37.94 -29.99
CA SER A 108 14.85 38.29 -28.60
C SER A 108 13.60 38.69 -27.79
N GLY A 109 13.45 38.11 -26.59
CA GLY A 109 12.35 38.40 -25.69
C GLY A 109 10.98 37.85 -26.12
N LYS A 110 10.88 37.15 -27.26
CA LYS A 110 9.65 36.49 -27.70
C LYS A 110 9.82 34.97 -27.65
N ALA A 111 8.75 34.27 -27.26
CA ALA A 111 8.73 32.82 -27.35
C ALA A 111 8.13 32.37 -28.69
N VAL A 112 8.74 31.35 -29.27
CA VAL A 112 8.33 30.75 -30.55
C VAL A 112 7.92 29.31 -30.26
N ASP A 113 6.69 28.92 -30.62
CA ASP A 113 6.15 27.56 -30.51
C ASP A 113 5.87 27.04 -31.93
N ALA A 114 6.70 26.12 -32.40
CA ALA A 114 6.68 25.64 -33.77
C ALA A 114 7.00 24.15 -33.89
N TRP A 115 6.50 23.55 -34.97
CA TRP A 115 6.87 22.21 -35.42
C TRP A 115 8.04 22.31 -36.40
N TYR A 116 9.00 21.41 -36.26
CA TYR A 116 10.18 21.32 -37.10
C TYR A 116 10.28 19.91 -37.65
N ASN A 117 10.58 19.78 -38.95
CA ASN A 117 10.84 18.48 -39.56
C ASN A 117 12.10 17.86 -38.96
N VAL A 118 12.05 16.56 -38.67
CA VAL A 118 13.22 15.83 -38.21
C VAL A 118 14.08 15.49 -39.43
N GLU A 119 15.28 16.06 -39.46
CA GLU A 119 16.25 15.90 -40.53
C GLU A 119 17.19 14.71 -40.27
N PRO A 120 17.64 14.03 -41.34
CA PRO A 120 18.63 12.96 -41.22
C PRO A 120 19.97 13.51 -40.74
N MET A 121 20.67 12.69 -39.96
CA MET A 121 22.05 12.96 -39.55
C MET A 121 22.93 11.85 -40.08
N LYS A 122 24.04 12.20 -40.75
CA LYS A 122 24.91 11.24 -41.45
C LYS A 122 24.14 10.48 -42.53
N LYS A 123 24.40 9.18 -42.72
CA LYS A 123 23.75 8.32 -43.72
C LYS A 123 22.44 7.67 -43.22
N GLU A 124 21.96 8.06 -42.04
CA GLU A 124 20.78 7.45 -41.41
C GLU A 124 19.49 8.16 -41.82
N LYS A 125 18.45 7.38 -42.14
CA LYS A 125 17.13 7.91 -42.51
C LYS A 125 16.43 8.48 -41.27
N ALA A 126 15.82 9.66 -41.42
CA ALA A 126 14.96 10.26 -40.40
C ALA A 126 13.53 10.41 -40.91
N LYS A 127 12.57 10.46 -39.99
CA LYS A 127 11.15 10.70 -40.25
C LYS A 127 10.53 11.42 -39.05
N GLY A 128 9.50 12.21 -39.31
CA GLY A 128 8.65 12.79 -38.28
C GLY A 128 8.88 14.29 -38.08
N GLU A 129 8.17 14.84 -37.11
CA GLU A 129 8.23 16.26 -36.75
C GLU A 129 8.40 16.39 -35.24
N LEU A 130 9.18 17.38 -34.79
CA LEU A 130 9.43 17.70 -33.39
C LEU A 130 8.90 19.09 -33.07
N ARG A 131 8.11 19.21 -32.00
CA ARG A 131 7.58 20.48 -31.52
C ARG A 131 8.43 21.05 -30.40
N LEU A 132 8.90 22.28 -30.60
CA LEU A 132 9.76 22.99 -29.66
C LEU A 132 9.14 24.35 -29.33
N ILE A 133 9.29 24.75 -28.05
CA ILE A 133 9.05 26.14 -27.63
C ILE A 133 10.40 26.74 -27.24
N THR A 134 10.84 27.75 -27.97
CA THR A 134 12.13 28.42 -27.76
C THR A 134 11.93 29.86 -27.33
N HIS A 135 12.69 30.32 -26.34
CA HIS A 135 12.66 31.70 -25.86
C HIS A 135 14.08 32.19 -25.61
N TYR A 136 14.52 33.16 -26.41
CA TYR A 136 15.87 33.71 -26.38
C TYR A 136 15.91 35.00 -25.56
N CYS A 137 16.80 35.05 -24.56
CA CYS A 137 16.96 36.16 -23.63
C CYS A 137 18.41 36.69 -23.71
N PRO A 138 18.67 37.80 -24.40
CA PRO A 138 20.00 38.43 -24.41
C PRO A 138 20.38 39.00 -23.03
N VAL A 139 21.68 39.14 -22.77
CA VAL A 139 22.23 39.77 -21.56
C VAL A 139 21.81 41.25 -21.53
N GLY A 140 21.26 41.69 -20.39
CA GLY A 140 20.80 43.07 -20.19
C GLY A 140 19.35 43.19 -19.68
N ILE A 141 18.62 42.08 -19.63
CA ILE A 141 17.27 42.01 -19.04
C ILE A 141 17.39 41.88 -17.52
N THR A 142 16.66 42.70 -16.76
CA THR A 142 16.62 42.62 -15.29
C THR A 142 15.90 41.34 -14.82
N GLU A 143 16.21 40.82 -13.63
CA GLU A 143 15.53 39.62 -13.08
C GLU A 143 13.99 39.78 -13.05
N HIS A 144 13.51 41.01 -12.86
CA HIS A 144 12.09 41.34 -12.88
C HIS A 144 11.47 41.18 -14.27
N GLU A 145 12.14 41.68 -15.31
CA GLU A 145 11.70 41.54 -16.70
C GLU A 145 11.79 40.08 -17.18
N GLU A 146 12.80 39.32 -16.74
CA GLU A 146 12.93 37.88 -17.02
C GLU A 146 11.74 37.11 -16.42
N SER A 147 11.35 37.42 -15.18
CA SER A 147 10.16 36.83 -14.53
C SER A 147 8.85 37.20 -15.25
N LEU A 148 8.70 38.45 -15.67
CA LEU A 148 7.51 38.93 -16.37
C LEU A 148 7.34 38.29 -17.76
N GLN A 149 8.46 38.11 -18.48
CA GLN A 149 8.47 37.43 -19.77
C GLN A 149 8.14 35.93 -19.63
N LEU A 150 8.68 35.26 -18.60
CA LEU A 150 8.34 33.87 -18.28
C LEU A 150 6.86 33.70 -17.88
N GLN A 151 6.30 34.62 -17.11
CA GLN A 151 4.87 34.63 -16.78
C GLN A 151 3.99 34.87 -18.02
N THR A 152 4.42 35.75 -18.92
CA THR A 152 3.71 36.03 -20.19
C THR A 152 3.74 34.83 -21.12
N LEU A 153 4.88 34.15 -21.23
CA LEU A 153 5.02 32.87 -21.94
C LEU A 153 4.08 31.81 -21.37
N ASN A 154 4.07 31.64 -20.05
CA ASN A 154 3.13 30.72 -19.40
C ASN A 154 1.68 31.10 -19.69
N ARG A 155 1.33 32.39 -19.71
CA ARG A 155 -0.02 32.88 -20.04
C ARG A 155 -0.39 32.65 -21.52
N GLN A 156 0.52 32.82 -22.47
CA GLN A 156 0.29 32.54 -23.90
C GLN A 156 0.18 31.02 -24.19
N LEU A 157 0.90 30.18 -23.45
CA LEU A 157 0.72 28.73 -23.49
C LEU A 157 -0.65 28.30 -22.92
N MET A 158 -1.21 29.09 -21.99
CA MET A 158 -2.56 28.89 -21.46
C MET A 158 -3.66 29.35 -22.44
N THR A 159 -3.41 30.29 -23.35
CA THR A 159 -4.42 30.72 -24.35
C THR A 159 -4.50 29.78 -25.56
N LYS A 160 -3.39 29.16 -26.01
CA LYS A 160 -3.45 28.04 -26.99
C LYS A 160 -4.17 26.79 -26.46
N ARG A 161 -4.36 26.71 -25.13
CA ARG A 161 -5.21 25.73 -24.45
C ARG A 161 -6.70 25.85 -24.86
N ASN A 162 -7.11 26.98 -25.44
CA ASN A 162 -8.47 27.17 -25.98
C ASN A 162 -8.71 26.46 -27.33
N HIS A 163 -7.68 26.20 -28.15
CA HIS A 163 -7.83 25.30 -29.31
C HIS A 163 -7.81 23.81 -28.89
N LYS A 164 -7.22 23.54 -27.71
CA LYS A 164 -7.38 22.28 -26.98
C LYS A 164 -8.79 22.11 -26.39
N ARG A 165 -9.58 23.18 -26.23
CA ARG A 165 -10.99 23.08 -25.77
C ARG A 165 -11.88 22.49 -26.84
N THR A 166 -11.73 22.92 -28.10
CA THR A 166 -12.51 22.36 -29.23
C THR A 166 -12.15 20.90 -29.48
N THR A 167 -10.87 20.52 -29.40
CA THR A 167 -10.45 19.11 -29.47
C THR A 167 -10.80 18.32 -28.20
N SER A 168 -10.76 18.92 -27.01
CA SER A 168 -11.22 18.29 -25.76
C SER A 168 -12.72 18.05 -25.75
N GLU A 169 -13.51 18.94 -26.34
CA GLU A 169 -14.96 18.78 -26.51
C GLU A 169 -15.26 17.64 -27.49
N THR A 170 -14.56 17.56 -28.63
CA THR A 170 -14.70 16.43 -29.56
C THR A 170 -14.20 15.10 -28.97
N ILE A 171 -13.10 15.12 -28.19
CA ILE A 171 -12.59 13.93 -27.48
C ILE A 171 -13.57 13.50 -26.39
N GLN A 172 -14.12 14.45 -25.62
CA GLN A 172 -15.07 14.18 -24.56
C GLN A 172 -16.38 13.62 -25.11
N GLN A 173 -16.90 14.17 -26.23
CA GLN A 173 -18.04 13.60 -26.94
C GLN A 173 -17.75 12.18 -27.45
N LYS A 174 -16.56 11.94 -28.01
CA LYS A 174 -16.17 10.60 -28.45
C LYS A 174 -16.03 9.62 -27.28
N GLU A 175 -15.49 10.06 -26.14
CA GLU A 175 -15.42 9.26 -24.92
C GLU A 175 -16.81 8.93 -24.38
N GLU A 176 -17.74 9.88 -24.37
CA GLU A 176 -19.12 9.67 -23.93
C GLU A 176 -19.86 8.66 -24.83
N ILE A 177 -19.73 8.79 -26.15
CA ILE A 177 -20.30 7.82 -27.11
C ILE A 177 -19.73 6.42 -26.88
N THR A 178 -18.41 6.31 -26.70
CA THR A 178 -17.75 5.03 -26.47
C THR A 178 -18.16 4.42 -25.13
N GLN A 179 -18.32 5.25 -24.10
CA GLN A 179 -18.81 4.82 -22.78
C GLN A 179 -20.26 4.31 -22.86
N GLN A 180 -21.14 5.00 -23.58
CA GLN A 180 -22.52 4.56 -23.79
C GLN A 180 -22.58 3.23 -24.56
N PHE A 181 -21.78 3.11 -25.63
CA PHE A 181 -21.66 1.86 -26.38
C PHE A 181 -21.16 0.71 -25.50
N ALA A 182 -20.14 0.93 -24.67
CA ALA A 182 -19.64 -0.06 -23.73
C ALA A 182 -20.71 -0.53 -22.74
N LEU A 183 -21.50 0.39 -22.18
CA LEU A 183 -22.59 0.06 -21.27
C LEU A 183 -23.67 -0.79 -21.96
N GLN A 184 -24.07 -0.40 -23.17
CA GLN A 184 -25.08 -1.16 -23.93
C GLN A 184 -24.59 -2.57 -24.27
N THR A 185 -23.35 -2.69 -24.75
CA THR A 185 -22.75 -3.98 -25.14
C THR A 185 -22.54 -4.89 -23.93
N PHE A 186 -22.12 -4.35 -22.78
CA PHE A 186 -21.85 -5.17 -21.59
C PHE A 186 -23.13 -5.65 -20.89
N PHE A 187 -24.16 -4.80 -20.77
CA PHE A 187 -25.38 -5.15 -20.04
C PHE A 187 -26.46 -5.85 -20.90
N LYS A 188 -26.25 -5.99 -22.22
CA LYS A 188 -27.07 -6.77 -23.18
C LYS A 188 -28.56 -6.85 -22.83
N ASN A 189 -29.35 -5.87 -23.28
CA ASN A 189 -30.81 -5.75 -23.08
C ASN A 189 -31.28 -5.43 -21.65
N LYS A 190 -30.39 -5.31 -20.66
CA LYS A 190 -30.71 -4.75 -19.34
C LYS A 190 -30.29 -3.28 -19.25
N SER A 191 -31.10 -2.47 -18.58
CA SER A 191 -30.73 -1.08 -18.30
C SER A 191 -29.51 -1.05 -17.37
N PRO A 192 -28.43 -0.33 -17.72
CA PRO A 192 -27.24 -0.24 -16.87
C PRO A 192 -27.56 0.51 -15.56
N PRO A 193 -26.98 0.11 -14.42
CA PRO A 193 -27.16 0.83 -13.16
C PRO A 193 -26.58 2.25 -13.25
N PRO A 194 -27.03 3.20 -12.41
CA PRO A 194 -26.53 4.57 -12.47
C PRO A 194 -25.03 4.62 -12.18
N PRO A 195 -24.25 5.46 -12.91
CA PRO A 195 -22.82 5.64 -12.68
C PRO A 195 -22.50 5.90 -11.21
N ARG A 196 -21.30 5.49 -10.77
CA ARG A 196 -20.85 5.80 -9.41
C ARG A 196 -20.67 7.31 -9.29
N LYS A 197 -21.26 7.88 -8.24
CA LYS A 197 -21.08 9.28 -7.85
C LYS A 197 -20.42 9.28 -6.48
N PHE A 198 -19.32 10.01 -6.36
CA PHE A 198 -18.55 10.14 -5.13
C PHE A 198 -19.07 11.30 -4.29
N LEU A 199 -19.08 11.13 -2.98
CA LEU A 199 -19.32 12.21 -2.04
C LEU A 199 -18.23 13.30 -2.14
N THR A 200 -18.66 14.55 -2.00
CA THR A 200 -17.80 15.74 -1.94
C THR A 200 -17.67 16.24 -0.50
N VAL A 201 -16.67 17.08 -0.22
CA VAL A 201 -16.54 17.74 1.09
C VAL A 201 -17.79 18.53 1.47
N SER A 202 -18.47 19.15 0.49
CA SER A 202 -19.72 19.88 0.70
C SER A 202 -20.93 18.99 1.01
N SER A 203 -20.83 17.69 0.74
CA SER A 203 -21.93 16.73 0.97
C SER A 203 -21.88 16.04 2.33
N VAL A 204 -20.87 16.34 3.15
CA VAL A 204 -20.66 15.75 4.47
C VAL A 204 -20.40 16.82 5.54
N SER A 205 -20.49 16.43 6.81
CA SER A 205 -20.12 17.31 7.93
C SER A 205 -18.62 17.60 7.94
N GLU A 206 -18.22 18.81 8.35
CA GLU A 206 -16.80 19.19 8.44
C GLU A 206 -16.15 18.73 9.75
N ASP A 207 -16.20 17.42 10.02
CA ASP A 207 -15.73 16.82 11.26
C ASP A 207 -15.22 15.38 11.05
N LYS A 208 -14.93 14.68 12.15
CA LYS A 208 -14.53 13.26 12.14
C LYS A 208 -15.58 12.39 11.43
N GLN A 209 -16.87 12.63 11.66
CA GLN A 209 -17.92 11.81 11.08
C GLN A 209 -18.01 11.98 9.56
N GLY A 210 -17.81 13.20 9.06
CA GLY A 210 -17.75 13.45 7.62
C GLY A 210 -16.59 12.73 6.95
N LEU A 211 -15.42 12.68 7.58
CA LEU A 211 -14.28 11.88 7.08
C LEU A 211 -14.60 10.39 7.01
N ILE A 212 -15.24 9.84 8.05
CA ILE A 212 -15.66 8.42 8.08
C ILE A 212 -16.64 8.14 6.95
N ASN A 213 -17.59 9.06 6.70
CA ASN A 213 -18.57 8.91 5.63
C ASN A 213 -17.91 8.94 4.24
N LEU A 214 -16.95 9.86 4.02
CA LEU A 214 -16.16 9.90 2.77
C LEU A 214 -15.35 8.61 2.57
N ALA A 215 -14.74 8.08 3.63
CA ALA A 215 -13.97 6.84 3.60
C ALA A 215 -14.85 5.63 3.25
N LYS A 216 -16.01 5.49 3.92
CA LYS A 216 -16.98 4.40 3.68
C LYS A 216 -17.55 4.42 2.25
N ASP A 217 -17.72 5.60 1.67
CA ASP A 217 -18.13 5.76 0.27
C ASP A 217 -16.99 5.46 -0.74
N GLY A 218 -15.73 5.50 -0.30
CA GLY A 218 -14.54 5.39 -1.15
C GLY A 218 -14.14 6.70 -1.84
N SER A 219 -14.61 7.83 -1.33
CA SER A 219 -14.36 9.19 -1.81
C SER A 219 -13.03 9.75 -1.28
N TRP A 220 -11.93 9.08 -1.63
CA TRP A 220 -10.60 9.34 -1.08
C TRP A 220 -10.06 10.73 -1.45
N LYS A 221 -10.40 11.29 -2.62
CA LYS A 221 -9.96 12.65 -2.98
C LYS A 221 -10.57 13.70 -2.04
N SER A 222 -11.87 13.60 -1.78
CA SER A 222 -12.58 14.44 -0.82
C SER A 222 -12.06 14.21 0.60
N ALA A 223 -11.73 12.96 0.95
CA ALA A 223 -11.16 12.64 2.26
C ALA A 223 -9.79 13.32 2.48
N VAL A 224 -8.93 13.38 1.45
CA VAL A 224 -7.66 14.16 1.48
C VAL A 224 -7.94 15.64 1.71
N GLU A 225 -8.91 16.22 0.99
CA GLU A 225 -9.25 17.64 1.13
C GLU A 225 -9.77 17.97 2.54
N LEU A 226 -10.73 17.19 3.04
CA LEU A 226 -11.32 17.42 4.37
C LEU A 226 -10.31 17.17 5.49
N SER A 227 -9.49 16.11 5.40
CA SER A 227 -8.46 15.81 6.42
C SER A 227 -7.40 16.90 6.48
N LYS A 228 -6.98 17.43 5.32
CA LYS A 228 -6.09 18.59 5.26
C LYS A 228 -6.72 19.82 5.91
N LYS A 229 -7.99 20.14 5.59
CA LYS A 229 -8.72 21.24 6.22
C LYS A 229 -8.80 21.09 7.74
N LEU A 230 -9.11 19.88 8.22
CA LEU A 230 -9.22 19.58 9.65
C LEU A 230 -7.88 19.62 10.37
N SER A 231 -6.80 19.11 9.76
CA SER A 231 -5.45 19.19 10.33
C SER A 231 -5.02 20.64 10.54
N LEU A 232 -5.28 21.53 9.57
CA LEU A 232 -4.94 22.95 9.69
C LEU A 232 -5.75 23.67 10.78
N LYS A 233 -6.98 23.25 11.07
CA LYS A 233 -7.77 23.78 12.21
C LYS A 233 -7.14 23.40 13.56
N HIS A 234 -6.38 22.31 13.64
CA HIS A 234 -5.82 21.76 14.88
C HIS A 234 -4.32 22.01 15.05
N LEU A 235 -3.73 23.04 14.43
CA LEU A 235 -2.29 23.33 14.57
C LEU A 235 -1.81 23.57 16.02
N LYS A 236 -2.72 23.96 16.93
CA LYS A 236 -2.45 24.16 18.36
C LYS A 236 -2.68 22.90 19.21
N ASP A 237 -3.20 21.83 18.62
CA ASP A 237 -3.48 20.53 19.22
C ASP A 237 -2.69 19.47 18.42
N PRO A 238 -1.41 19.22 18.75
CA PRO A 238 -0.56 18.34 17.95
C PRO A 238 -1.08 16.90 17.90
N GLU A 239 -1.80 16.43 18.93
CA GLU A 239 -2.44 15.12 18.92
C GLU A 239 -3.50 15.02 17.82
N MET A 240 -4.48 15.94 17.79
CA MET A 240 -5.52 15.94 16.76
C MET A 240 -4.96 16.26 15.38
N PHE A 241 -3.96 17.15 15.29
CA PHE A 241 -3.23 17.42 14.05
C PHE A 241 -2.65 16.13 13.45
N LEU A 242 -1.94 15.33 14.25
CA LEU A 242 -1.33 14.08 13.79
C LEU A 242 -2.37 13.03 13.38
N LYS A 243 -3.49 12.92 14.11
CA LYS A 243 -4.59 12.01 13.74
C LYS A 243 -5.15 12.35 12.36
N TYR A 244 -5.49 13.62 12.11
CA TYR A 244 -5.97 14.04 10.80
C TYR A 244 -4.90 13.91 9.71
N LYS A 245 -3.62 14.14 10.05
CA LYS A 245 -2.52 13.90 9.10
C LYS A 245 -2.36 12.43 8.75
N LEU A 246 -2.51 11.52 9.69
CA LEU A 246 -2.50 10.08 9.40
C LEU A 246 -3.62 9.71 8.42
N VAL A 247 -4.83 10.24 8.62
CA VAL A 247 -5.96 10.02 7.70
C VAL A 247 -5.68 10.59 6.31
N GLU A 248 -5.08 11.79 6.23
CA GLU A 248 -4.65 12.39 4.96
C GLU A 248 -3.65 11.48 4.24
N LEU A 249 -2.65 10.97 4.96
CA LEU A 249 -1.63 10.07 4.42
C LEU A 249 -2.20 8.73 3.97
N GLN A 250 -3.12 8.14 4.74
CA GLN A 250 -3.84 6.90 4.37
C GLN A 250 -4.65 7.10 3.07
N ALA A 251 -5.41 8.20 2.98
CA ALA A 251 -6.19 8.51 1.79
C ALA A 251 -5.30 8.79 0.56
N LEU A 252 -4.16 9.46 0.74
CA LEU A 252 -3.15 9.60 -0.32
C LEU A 252 -2.53 8.25 -0.72
N GLY A 253 -2.33 7.35 0.24
CA GLY A 253 -1.87 5.97 0.02
C GLY A 253 -2.84 5.18 -0.84
N LYS A 254 -4.13 5.21 -0.52
CA LYS A 254 -5.22 4.64 -1.34
C LYS A 254 -5.22 5.18 -2.77
N LEU A 255 -4.94 6.47 -2.94
CA LEU A 255 -4.83 7.10 -4.26
C LEU A 255 -3.47 6.88 -4.95
N ARG A 256 -2.55 6.12 -4.34
CA ARG A 256 -1.18 5.86 -4.82
C ARG A 256 -0.38 7.14 -5.10
N ARG A 257 -0.62 8.21 -4.34
CA ARG A 257 0.02 9.53 -4.54
C ARG A 257 1.32 9.68 -3.72
N MET A 258 2.30 8.82 -3.97
CA MET A 258 3.55 8.74 -3.19
C MET A 258 4.32 10.06 -3.06
N ASN A 259 4.32 10.88 -4.13
CA ASN A 259 4.96 12.20 -4.10
C ASN A 259 4.31 13.13 -3.05
N GLN A 260 2.98 13.15 -2.97
CA GLN A 260 2.26 13.99 -2.00
C GLN A 260 2.45 13.47 -0.58
N ILE A 261 2.47 12.15 -0.38
CA ILE A 261 2.77 11.53 0.92
C ILE A 261 4.14 12.00 1.41
N THR A 262 5.15 11.95 0.55
CA THR A 262 6.52 12.37 0.88
C THR A 262 6.58 13.87 1.26
N GLU A 263 5.85 14.72 0.55
CA GLU A 263 5.75 16.15 0.86
C GLU A 263 5.06 16.41 2.21
N GLU A 264 3.97 15.71 2.50
CA GLU A 264 3.25 15.85 3.77
C GLU A 264 4.08 15.31 4.96
N LEU A 265 4.80 14.20 4.78
CA LEU A 265 5.71 13.68 5.81
C LEU A 265 6.85 14.65 6.15
N LYS A 266 7.39 15.37 5.17
CA LYS A 266 8.40 16.42 5.42
C LYS A 266 7.87 17.53 6.33
N LYS A 267 6.57 17.85 6.24
CA LYS A 267 5.92 18.85 7.09
C LYS A 267 5.71 18.34 8.52
N ILE A 268 5.44 17.04 8.68
CA ILE A 268 5.39 16.39 9.99
C ILE A 268 6.79 16.39 10.63
N GLY A 269 7.83 16.07 9.86
CA GLY A 269 9.20 16.03 10.37
C GLY A 269 9.43 14.85 11.33
N LEU A 270 10.43 14.97 12.22
CA LEU A 270 10.83 13.87 13.11
C LEU A 270 9.76 13.55 14.16
N LEU A 271 9.26 12.31 14.16
CA LEU A 271 8.21 11.85 15.07
C LEU A 271 8.65 11.80 16.54
N ASP A 272 9.92 11.50 16.81
CA ASP A 272 10.45 11.40 18.18
C ASP A 272 10.90 12.77 18.75
N SER A 273 10.56 13.88 18.09
CA SER A 273 10.92 15.23 18.55
C SER A 273 10.04 15.69 19.73
N ALA A 274 10.58 16.60 20.56
CA ALA A 274 9.89 17.10 21.75
C ALA A 274 8.52 17.75 21.45
N LYS A 275 8.30 18.28 20.24
CA LYS A 275 7.00 18.87 19.83
C LYS A 275 5.86 17.84 19.74
N TYR A 276 6.16 16.56 19.81
CA TYR A 276 5.17 15.47 19.84
C TYR A 276 5.15 14.72 21.17
N GLN A 277 5.69 15.34 22.23
CA GLN A 277 5.62 14.83 23.60
C GLN A 277 4.58 15.61 24.41
N PHE A 278 3.72 14.93 25.17
CA PHE A 278 2.67 15.56 26.00
C PHE A 278 3.25 16.58 26.99
N GLU A 279 4.43 16.32 27.51
CA GLU A 279 5.17 17.15 28.46
C GLU A 279 5.49 18.55 27.93
N SER A 280 5.57 18.72 26.61
CA SER A 280 5.81 20.02 25.97
C SER A 280 4.57 20.93 25.98
N TYR A 281 3.40 20.40 26.33
CA TYR A 281 2.11 21.09 26.26
C TYR A 281 1.28 20.94 27.55
N PRO A 282 1.82 21.30 28.74
CA PRO A 282 1.19 21.03 30.04
C PRO A 282 -0.15 21.76 30.24
N LYS A 283 -0.37 22.89 29.56
CA LYS A 283 -1.65 23.63 29.61
C LYS A 283 -2.76 22.93 28.82
N THR A 284 -2.42 22.30 27.70
CA THR A 284 -3.38 21.63 26.81
C THR A 284 -3.64 20.19 27.26
N TYR A 285 -2.61 19.50 27.76
CA TYR A 285 -2.69 18.10 28.20
C TYR A 285 -2.17 17.96 29.63
N PRO A 286 -2.93 18.43 30.64
CA PRO A 286 -2.50 18.31 32.03
C PRO A 286 -2.37 16.84 32.42
N ASN A 287 -1.31 16.50 33.18
CA ASN A 287 -1.04 15.17 33.71
C ASN A 287 -0.84 14.04 32.67
N ARG A 288 -0.72 14.37 31.38
CA ARG A 288 -0.37 13.39 30.34
C ARG A 288 1.14 13.40 30.07
N LYS A 289 1.68 12.23 29.76
CA LYS A 289 3.11 12.00 29.51
C LYS A 289 3.31 11.11 28.28
N GLY A 290 4.48 11.24 27.67
CA GLY A 290 4.94 10.48 26.52
C GLY A 290 4.44 10.97 25.16
N SER A 291 4.48 10.08 24.17
CA SER A 291 4.29 10.43 22.76
C SER A 291 2.82 10.68 22.34
N MET A 292 2.59 11.77 21.61
CA MET A 292 1.32 12.07 20.93
C MET A 292 1.16 11.35 19.59
N VAL A 293 2.22 10.70 19.11
CA VAL A 293 2.28 10.11 17.77
C VAL A 293 1.40 8.85 17.72
N PRO A 294 0.45 8.74 16.77
CA PRO A 294 -0.30 7.50 16.59
C PRO A 294 0.62 6.34 16.26
N PHE A 295 0.42 5.17 16.88
CA PHE A 295 1.25 3.99 16.63
C PHE A 295 1.18 3.55 15.15
N SER A 296 -0.02 3.60 14.57
CA SER A 296 -0.30 3.44 13.15
C SER A 296 0.51 4.39 12.29
N LEU A 297 0.77 5.64 12.68
CA LEU A 297 1.63 6.52 11.88
C LEU A 297 3.06 5.97 11.79
N ARG A 298 3.56 5.33 12.85
CA ARG A 298 4.90 4.70 12.84
C ARG A 298 4.94 3.46 11.96
N VAL A 299 3.93 2.60 12.05
CA VAL A 299 3.82 1.41 11.18
C VAL A 299 3.64 1.86 9.72
N PHE A 300 2.90 2.94 9.45
CA PHE A 300 2.69 3.49 8.10
C PHE A 300 4.01 3.94 7.47
N LEU A 301 4.90 4.56 8.25
CA LEU A 301 6.24 4.93 7.76
C LEU A 301 7.05 3.72 7.33
N ALA A 302 6.95 2.60 8.07
CA ALA A 302 7.61 1.37 7.67
C ALA A 302 6.99 0.81 6.39
N GLU A 303 5.65 0.77 6.28
CA GLU A 303 4.97 0.29 5.08
C GLU A 303 5.31 1.13 3.83
N LEU A 304 5.49 2.44 3.99
CA LEU A 304 5.93 3.30 2.90
C LEU A 304 7.34 2.98 2.40
N GLN A 305 8.26 2.53 3.27
CA GLN A 305 9.58 2.09 2.81
C GLN A 305 9.44 0.88 1.90
N HIS A 306 8.65 -0.10 2.31
CA HIS A 306 8.37 -1.29 1.49
C HIS A 306 7.76 -0.91 0.14
N LEU A 307 6.77 -0.02 0.11
CA LEU A 307 6.12 0.42 -1.13
C LEU A 307 7.06 1.22 -2.06
N ASN A 308 8.10 1.85 -1.52
CA ASN A 308 9.15 2.50 -2.30
C ASN A 308 10.25 1.52 -2.77
N GLY A 309 10.13 0.23 -2.45
CA GLY A 309 11.10 -0.82 -2.78
C GLY A 309 12.19 -1.02 -1.73
N ASN A 310 12.14 -0.30 -0.60
CA ASN A 310 13.09 -0.41 0.51
C ASN A 310 12.56 -1.39 1.58
N THR A 311 12.36 -2.66 1.21
CA THR A 311 11.74 -3.65 2.11
C THR A 311 12.57 -3.92 3.36
N GLU A 312 13.90 -3.94 3.27
CA GLU A 312 14.77 -4.17 4.44
C GLU A 312 14.64 -3.05 5.48
N ASP A 313 14.66 -1.78 5.04
CA ASP A 313 14.41 -0.63 5.92
C ASP A 313 13.04 -0.70 6.60
N ALA A 314 12.02 -1.21 5.88
CA ALA A 314 10.69 -1.44 6.44
C ALA A 314 10.72 -2.49 7.54
N ILE A 315 11.39 -3.63 7.29
CA ILE A 315 11.55 -4.72 8.24
C ILE A 315 12.29 -4.26 9.50
N ASP A 316 13.38 -3.52 9.36
CA ASP A 316 14.16 -2.97 10.48
C ASP A 316 13.34 -2.02 11.35
N GLN A 317 12.55 -1.15 10.72
CA GLN A 317 11.63 -0.25 11.43
C GLN A 317 10.55 -1.05 12.19
N LEU A 318 9.98 -2.08 11.58
CA LEU A 318 8.99 -2.95 12.21
C LEU A 318 9.59 -3.72 13.40
N TYR A 319 10.80 -4.28 13.29
CA TYR A 319 11.49 -4.93 14.42
C TYR A 319 11.82 -3.95 15.55
N THR A 320 12.18 -2.71 15.21
CA THR A 320 12.39 -1.64 16.19
C THR A 320 11.09 -1.34 16.95
N LEU A 321 9.96 -1.25 16.25
CA LEU A 321 8.64 -1.06 16.86
C LEU A 321 8.23 -2.28 17.71
N HIS A 322 8.47 -3.50 17.23
CA HIS A 322 8.19 -4.74 17.96
C HIS A 322 8.95 -4.78 19.29
N SER A 323 10.24 -4.44 19.26
CA SER A 323 11.10 -4.35 20.44
C SER A 323 10.63 -3.28 21.43
N LYS A 324 10.12 -2.14 20.95
CA LYS A 324 9.47 -1.13 21.80
C LYS A 324 8.21 -1.71 22.46
N CYS A 325 7.32 -2.37 21.72
CA CYS A 325 6.11 -2.99 22.27
C CYS A 325 6.43 -4.02 23.37
N ILE A 326 7.41 -4.91 23.16
CA ILE A 326 7.82 -5.90 24.17
C ILE A 326 8.29 -5.23 25.46
N ARG A 327 9.15 -4.21 25.35
CA ARG A 327 9.65 -3.47 26.51
C ARG A 327 8.51 -2.79 27.28
N GLU A 328 7.54 -2.22 26.57
CA GLU A 328 6.37 -1.59 27.20
C GLU A 328 5.44 -2.58 27.90
N ILE A 329 5.21 -3.76 27.30
CA ILE A 329 4.46 -4.85 27.95
C ILE A 329 5.15 -5.26 29.25
N ALA A 330 6.47 -5.47 29.22
CA ALA A 330 7.25 -5.85 30.39
C ALA A 330 7.20 -4.77 31.50
N LYS A 331 7.23 -3.48 31.14
CA LYS A 331 7.04 -2.38 32.09
C LYS A 331 5.65 -2.42 32.73
N CYS A 332 4.59 -2.56 31.93
CA CYS A 332 3.21 -2.64 32.42
C CYS A 332 3.02 -3.83 33.39
N GLN A 333 3.56 -5.01 33.04
CA GLN A 333 3.53 -6.19 33.91
C GLN A 333 4.26 -5.97 35.24
N LYS A 334 5.42 -5.28 35.24
CA LYS A 334 6.14 -4.91 36.47
C LYS A 334 5.31 -3.97 37.34
N ILE A 335 4.62 -2.99 36.74
CA ILE A 335 3.73 -2.07 37.47
C ILE A 335 2.54 -2.84 38.06
N LYS A 336 1.90 -3.73 37.27
CA LYS A 336 0.80 -4.60 37.74
C LYS A 336 1.19 -5.39 38.99
N LYS A 337 2.36 -6.03 38.98
CA LYS A 337 2.88 -6.78 40.14
C LYS A 337 3.04 -5.89 41.38
N ARG A 338 3.52 -4.65 41.23
CA ARG A 338 3.62 -3.69 42.35
C ARG A 338 2.26 -3.31 42.94
N PHE A 339 1.26 -3.09 42.09
CA PHE A 339 -0.12 -2.84 42.55
C PHE A 339 -0.68 -4.02 43.33
N GLN A 340 -0.53 -5.23 42.79
CA GLN A 340 -0.99 -6.46 43.45
C GLN A 340 -0.34 -6.67 44.83
N ASN A 341 0.97 -6.39 44.95
CA ASN A 341 1.67 -6.51 46.23
C ASN A 341 1.19 -5.46 47.26
N LYS A 342 1.02 -4.20 46.86
CA LYS A 342 0.46 -3.16 47.74
C LYS A 342 -0.95 -3.51 48.24
N THR A 343 -1.80 -4.07 47.38
CA THR A 343 -3.15 -4.51 47.78
C THR A 343 -3.08 -5.66 48.79
N LYS A 344 -2.18 -6.63 48.59
CA LYS A 344 -1.95 -7.72 49.54
C LYS A 344 -1.43 -7.21 50.88
N GLU A 345 -0.44 -6.32 50.89
CA GLU A 345 0.09 -5.69 52.11
C GLU A 345 -1.00 -4.93 52.88
N ASN A 346 -1.82 -4.13 52.19
CA ASN A 346 -2.93 -3.41 52.82
C ASN A 346 -4.03 -4.35 53.37
N GLN A 347 -4.28 -5.49 52.72
CA GLN A 347 -5.20 -6.52 53.22
C GLN A 347 -4.64 -7.21 54.46
N THR A 348 -3.34 -7.52 54.49
CA THR A 348 -2.67 -8.09 55.66
C THR A 348 -2.72 -7.11 56.85
N ILE A 349 -2.40 -5.84 56.63
CA ILE A 349 -2.45 -4.80 57.68
C ILE A 349 -3.87 -4.59 58.20
N ASN A 350 -4.89 -4.62 57.34
CA ASN A 350 -6.28 -4.51 57.77
C ASN A 350 -6.75 -5.76 58.53
N ASN A 351 -6.29 -6.94 58.15
CA ASN A 351 -6.58 -8.17 58.87
C ASN A 351 -5.90 -8.18 60.25
N GLU A 352 -4.66 -7.71 60.35
CA GLU A 352 -3.94 -7.54 61.63
C GLU A 352 -4.63 -6.52 62.55
N LYS A 353 -5.05 -5.36 62.03
CA LYS A 353 -5.83 -4.37 62.80
C LYS A 353 -7.20 -4.90 63.23
N ASN A 354 -7.85 -5.71 62.40
CA ASN A 354 -9.11 -6.36 62.76
C ASN A 354 -8.90 -7.43 63.84
N LEU A 355 -7.81 -8.20 63.81
CA LEU A 355 -7.43 -9.13 64.87
C LEU A 355 -7.08 -8.41 66.19
N GLU A 356 -6.36 -7.29 66.14
CA GLU A 356 -6.06 -6.46 67.33
C GLU A 356 -7.34 -5.86 67.94
N SER A 357 -8.30 -5.43 67.11
CA SER A 357 -9.60 -4.92 67.59
C SER A 357 -10.56 -6.01 68.11
N LEU A 358 -10.43 -7.26 67.64
CA LEU A 358 -11.12 -8.42 68.23
C LEU A 358 -10.49 -8.81 69.57
N ASN A 359 -9.17 -8.77 69.69
CA ASN A 359 -8.47 -9.05 70.94
C ASN A 359 -8.74 -7.97 72.01
N SER A 360 -8.84 -6.69 71.63
CA SER A 360 -9.23 -5.62 72.56
C SER A 360 -10.70 -5.70 73.02
N LYS A 361 -11.58 -6.38 72.27
CA LYS A 361 -12.98 -6.64 72.67
C LYS A 361 -13.10 -7.89 73.55
N ASN A 362 -12.24 -8.89 73.38
CA ASN A 362 -12.21 -10.09 74.22
C ASN A 362 -11.58 -9.86 75.61
N ASP A 363 -10.75 -8.81 75.78
CA ASP A 363 -10.25 -8.39 77.10
C ASP A 363 -11.28 -7.64 77.96
N GLN A 364 -12.43 -7.24 77.40
CA GLN A 364 -13.54 -6.64 78.16
C GLN A 364 -14.66 -7.62 78.53
N THR A 365 -14.61 -8.87 78.08
CA THR A 365 -15.64 -9.90 78.35
C THR A 365 -15.16 -11.12 79.15
N ASN A 366 -13.91 -11.15 79.62
CA ASN A 366 -13.41 -12.19 80.53
C ASN A 366 -13.21 -11.68 81.97
N LYS A 367 -14.31 -11.22 82.59
CA LYS A 367 -14.49 -11.21 84.05
C LYS A 367 -15.92 -11.63 84.36
N SER A 368 -16.21 -12.93 84.27
CA SER A 368 -17.12 -13.64 85.18
C SER A 368 -17.40 -15.07 84.71
N VAL A 369 -17.31 -16.00 85.66
CA VAL A 369 -17.81 -17.41 85.64
C VAL A 369 -17.01 -18.34 84.71
N GLY A 370 -16.46 -19.49 85.13
CA GLY A 370 -16.74 -20.38 86.26
C GLY A 370 -16.94 -21.80 85.69
N GLN A 371 -15.99 -22.68 85.97
CA GLN A 371 -15.96 -24.16 85.92
C GLN A 371 -17.16 -24.94 85.32
N ASN A 372 -16.92 -25.86 84.37
CA ASN A 372 -17.07 -27.33 84.56
C ASN A 372 -16.92 -28.18 83.27
N GLU A 373 -16.03 -29.18 83.39
CA GLU A 373 -16.08 -30.61 82.99
C GLU A 373 -16.49 -31.15 81.58
N ASN A 374 -15.60 -32.02 81.06
CA ASN A 374 -15.80 -33.35 80.40
C ASN A 374 -16.61 -33.42 79.08
N LYS A 375 -16.41 -34.33 78.12
CA LYS A 375 -15.46 -35.39 77.68
C LYS A 375 -16.05 -35.89 76.33
N ASP A 376 -15.30 -36.72 75.59
CA ASP A 376 -15.72 -37.55 74.43
C ASP A 376 -15.75 -36.83 73.07
N GLN A 377 -15.24 -37.35 71.94
CA GLN A 377 -14.76 -38.69 71.59
C GLN A 377 -13.87 -38.59 70.33
N ALA A 378 -12.89 -39.50 70.21
CA ALA A 378 -12.06 -39.69 69.02
C ALA A 378 -12.42 -40.98 68.27
N LYS A 379 -12.31 -40.94 66.93
CA LYS A 379 -12.15 -42.01 65.89
C LYS A 379 -12.98 -41.60 64.67
N SER A 380 -12.47 -41.50 63.45
CA SER A 380 -11.77 -42.56 62.70
C SER A 380 -10.90 -42.01 61.55
N ILE A 381 -9.89 -42.81 61.19
CA ILE A 381 -8.95 -42.68 60.06
C ILE A 381 -9.49 -43.53 58.89
N SER A 382 -9.41 -43.04 57.64
CA SER A 382 -8.73 -43.71 56.50
C SER A 382 -9.18 -43.21 55.11
N ASN A 383 -8.15 -42.89 54.31
CA ASN A 383 -7.93 -43.14 52.87
C ASN A 383 -8.92 -42.61 51.81
N ASN A 384 -8.44 -41.71 50.95
CA ASN A 384 -7.95 -42.12 49.62
C ASN A 384 -7.17 -41.02 48.89
N GLU A 385 -5.96 -41.37 48.48
CA GLU A 385 -5.10 -40.68 47.53
C GLU A 385 -5.42 -41.12 46.08
N GLY A 386 -5.00 -40.29 45.11
CA GLY A 386 -4.89 -40.62 43.68
C GLY A 386 -5.41 -39.47 42.81
N GLY A 387 -4.67 -38.88 41.88
CA GLY A 387 -3.30 -39.05 41.41
C GLY A 387 -3.03 -37.93 40.40
N LYS A 388 -1.81 -37.38 40.40
CA LYS A 388 -1.28 -36.40 39.44
C LYS A 388 0.02 -36.96 38.88
N GLU A 389 0.11 -37.10 37.57
CA GLU A 389 1.30 -37.31 36.71
C GLU A 389 0.75 -37.29 35.25
N ALA A 390 1.38 -36.81 34.18
CA ALA A 390 2.72 -36.33 33.81
C ALA A 390 2.50 -35.34 32.60
N ILE A 391 3.44 -34.60 31.99
CA ILE A 391 4.72 -34.97 31.35
C ILE A 391 5.51 -33.66 31.09
N GLU A 392 6.82 -33.69 31.35
CA GLU A 392 7.82 -32.67 31.03
C GLU A 392 8.97 -33.36 30.24
N ASN A 393 9.64 -32.60 29.37
CA ASN A 393 10.89 -32.88 28.59
C ASN A 393 10.78 -33.63 27.25
N VAL A 394 11.26 -32.99 26.16
CA VAL A 394 12.53 -33.29 25.46
C VAL A 394 12.88 -32.10 24.52
N GLU A 395 14.01 -31.44 24.78
CA GLU A 395 14.86 -30.74 23.80
C GLU A 395 16.25 -31.43 23.84
N GLU A 396 16.98 -31.37 22.72
CA GLU A 396 18.35 -31.83 22.43
C GLU A 396 18.47 -33.13 21.60
N GLU A 397 18.68 -32.95 20.29
CA GLU A 397 19.74 -33.67 19.55
C GLU A 397 20.00 -33.00 18.18
N ARG A 398 21.17 -32.37 18.05
CA ARG A 398 21.85 -32.04 16.80
C ARG A 398 23.31 -32.45 16.99
N GLN A 399 23.77 -33.51 16.32
CA GLN A 399 25.00 -33.54 15.51
C GLN A 399 25.38 -34.96 15.02
N GLU A 400 25.62 -35.02 13.70
CA GLU A 400 26.58 -35.85 12.96
C GLU A 400 26.37 -37.37 12.81
N LYS A 401 26.06 -37.81 11.57
CA LYS A 401 27.12 -38.29 10.63
C LYS A 401 26.60 -38.48 9.19
N ASN A 402 27.52 -38.20 8.27
CA ASN A 402 27.46 -38.20 6.81
C ASN A 402 27.14 -39.58 6.18
N GLU A 403 26.57 -39.60 4.96
CA GLU A 403 27.29 -39.95 3.72
C GLU A 403 26.38 -39.94 2.47
N THR A 404 26.82 -39.16 1.47
CA THR A 404 26.73 -39.34 0.01
C THR A 404 25.48 -39.96 -0.63
N ASN A 405 24.80 -39.18 -1.47
CA ASN A 405 24.64 -39.51 -2.89
C ASN A 405 24.26 -38.24 -3.67
N GLU A 406 25.25 -37.72 -4.40
CA GLU A 406 25.06 -36.82 -5.53
C GLU A 406 24.36 -37.60 -6.65
N LEU A 407 23.20 -37.12 -7.07
CA LEU A 407 22.66 -37.40 -8.39
C LEU A 407 22.26 -36.06 -9.00
N ASP A 408 23.06 -35.66 -9.99
CA ASP A 408 22.77 -34.60 -10.93
C ASP A 408 21.37 -34.81 -11.52
N VAL A 409 20.49 -33.83 -11.32
CA VAL A 409 19.26 -33.68 -12.12
C VAL A 409 19.33 -32.32 -12.77
N GLU A 410 19.46 -32.39 -14.09
CA GLU A 410 19.52 -31.27 -15.02
C GLU A 410 18.29 -30.36 -14.84
N ASP A 411 18.52 -29.05 -14.70
CA ASP A 411 17.49 -28.02 -14.67
C ASP A 411 16.78 -27.95 -16.04
N GLU A 412 15.67 -28.66 -16.20
CA GLU A 412 14.67 -28.35 -17.23
C GLU A 412 13.78 -27.19 -16.73
N ASP A 413 13.73 -26.12 -17.54
CA ASP A 413 12.88 -24.95 -17.36
C ASP A 413 11.38 -25.35 -17.32
N GLU A 414 10.85 -25.65 -16.12
CA GLU A 414 9.40 -25.74 -15.92
C GLU A 414 8.77 -24.34 -15.86
N GLU A 415 7.89 -24.09 -16.83
CA GLU A 415 7.04 -22.90 -16.93
C GLU A 415 6.29 -22.63 -15.61
N ARG A 416 6.73 -21.60 -14.89
CA ARG A 416 6.05 -21.14 -13.67
C ARG A 416 4.60 -20.74 -13.98
N PRO A 417 3.59 -21.35 -13.34
CA PRO A 417 2.21 -20.97 -13.54
C PRO A 417 1.95 -19.54 -13.01
N PRO A 418 0.87 -18.87 -13.45
CA PRO A 418 0.58 -17.49 -13.12
C PRO A 418 0.57 -17.26 -11.60
N ARG A 419 1.23 -16.18 -11.18
CA ARG A 419 1.40 -15.79 -9.77
C ARG A 419 0.10 -15.96 -8.98
N VAL A 420 0.21 -16.75 -7.91
CA VAL A 420 -0.77 -17.01 -6.86
C VAL A 420 -1.12 -15.72 -6.10
N THR A 421 -1.85 -14.79 -6.73
CA THR A 421 -2.33 -13.55 -6.11
C THR A 421 -3.62 -13.79 -5.29
N ALA A 422 -4.32 -14.91 -5.50
CA ALA A 422 -5.61 -15.20 -4.89
C ALA A 422 -5.56 -15.74 -3.44
N PHE A 423 -4.43 -16.32 -3.01
CA PHE A 423 -4.29 -16.90 -1.66
C PHE A 423 -4.23 -15.86 -0.53
N PHE A 424 -3.86 -14.61 -0.83
CA PHE A 424 -3.44 -13.62 0.17
C PHE A 424 -4.43 -12.48 0.42
N TYR A 425 -5.63 -12.50 -0.16
CA TYR A 425 -6.63 -11.45 0.10
C TYR A 425 -6.96 -11.31 1.60
N HIS A 426 -6.79 -12.39 2.38
CA HIS A 426 -7.02 -12.40 3.82
C HIS A 426 -5.83 -11.93 4.69
N LEU A 427 -4.65 -11.70 4.12
CA LEU A 427 -3.46 -11.26 4.85
C LEU A 427 -3.20 -9.75 4.74
N GLN A 428 -4.07 -8.99 4.04
CA GLN A 428 -3.94 -7.53 3.91
C GLN A 428 -4.21 -6.79 5.23
N HIS A 429 -3.18 -6.70 6.07
CA HIS A 429 -3.07 -5.73 7.16
C HIS A 429 -2.15 -4.57 6.77
N SER A 430 -2.29 -4.06 5.54
CA SER A 430 -1.70 -2.74 5.26
C SER A 430 -2.52 -1.69 5.98
N ILE A 431 -1.87 -0.71 6.60
CA ILE A 431 -2.51 0.50 7.12
C ILE A 431 -3.33 1.21 6.07
N MET A 432 -2.92 1.11 4.81
CA MET A 432 -3.68 1.67 3.70
C MET A 432 -5.05 0.99 3.59
N ASP A 433 -5.20 -0.25 4.05
CA ASP A 433 -6.44 -1.03 4.02
C ASP A 433 -7.25 -0.97 5.31
N ASN A 434 -6.68 -0.42 6.39
CA ASN A 434 -7.39 -0.24 7.66
C ASN A 434 -8.43 0.89 7.60
N ASP A 435 -9.48 0.76 8.41
CA ASP A 435 -10.48 1.81 8.60
C ASP A 435 -9.81 3.08 9.15
N ILE A 436 -10.16 4.23 8.58
CA ILE A 436 -9.76 5.55 9.06
C ILE A 436 -10.16 5.76 10.53
N GLU A 437 -11.21 5.08 11.01
CA GLU A 437 -11.60 5.10 12.42
C GLU A 437 -10.45 4.68 13.36
N CYS A 438 -9.58 3.76 12.92
CA CYS A 438 -8.43 3.32 13.70
C CYS A 438 -7.47 4.48 14.01
N ALA A 439 -7.29 5.44 13.09
CA ALA A 439 -6.43 6.60 13.31
C ALA A 439 -6.87 7.46 14.51
N PHE A 440 -8.17 7.45 14.86
CA PHE A 440 -8.71 8.23 15.96
C PHE A 440 -8.74 7.48 17.30
N GLN A 441 -8.67 6.14 17.25
CA GLN A 441 -8.64 5.27 18.43
C GLN A 441 -7.20 4.93 18.84
N ASP A 442 -6.24 5.10 17.92
CA ASP A 442 -4.87 4.63 18.08
C ASP A 442 -3.93 5.72 18.62
N LEU A 443 -3.99 5.94 19.94
CA LEU A 443 -3.00 6.75 20.64
C LEU A 443 -1.88 5.89 21.20
N GLU A 444 -0.62 6.30 20.99
CA GLU A 444 0.53 5.83 21.76
C GLU A 444 0.36 6.29 23.22
N LEU A 445 -0.59 5.71 23.96
CA LEU A 445 -0.89 6.08 25.34
C LEU A 445 0.29 5.67 26.25
N GLU A 446 1.35 6.45 26.28
CA GLU A 446 2.45 6.34 27.24
C GLU A 446 2.08 6.98 28.59
N VAL A 447 0.82 6.85 29.00
CA VAL A 447 0.37 7.31 30.32
C VAL A 447 0.64 6.18 31.32
N PHE A 448 1.76 6.29 32.04
CA PHE A 448 2.13 5.38 33.13
C PHE A 448 1.44 5.69 34.47
N ASN A 449 0.53 6.68 34.50
CA ASN A 449 -0.26 7.01 35.68
C ASN A 449 -1.50 6.12 35.73
N PHE A 450 -1.29 4.82 35.98
CA PHE A 450 -2.37 3.89 36.24
C PHE A 450 -2.92 4.11 37.64
N SER A 451 -4.23 4.25 37.75
CA SER A 451 -4.96 4.34 39.01
C SER A 451 -5.48 2.97 39.46
N THR A 452 -5.73 2.05 38.51
CA THR A 452 -6.27 0.71 38.77
C THR A 452 -5.52 -0.40 38.02
N ILE A 453 -5.72 -1.65 38.44
CA ILE A 453 -5.16 -2.82 37.74
C ILE A 453 -5.86 -3.02 36.39
N GLU A 454 -7.16 -2.72 36.32
CA GLU A 454 -7.96 -2.80 35.10
C GLU A 454 -7.41 -1.91 33.98
N GLU A 455 -6.96 -0.69 34.31
CA GLU A 455 -6.32 0.22 33.35
C GLU A 455 -5.00 -0.35 32.80
N ILE A 456 -4.22 -1.02 33.66
CA ILE A 456 -2.98 -1.70 33.25
C ILE A 456 -3.30 -2.87 32.31
N ASP A 457 -4.33 -3.65 32.62
CA ASP A 457 -4.74 -4.79 31.80
C ASP A 457 -5.28 -4.37 30.44
N GLN A 458 -6.10 -3.32 30.39
CA GLN A 458 -6.54 -2.73 29.13
C GLN A 458 -5.35 -2.27 28.28
N LYS A 459 -4.35 -1.64 28.90
CA LYS A 459 -3.13 -1.21 28.20
C LYS A 459 -2.33 -2.40 27.65
N ILE A 460 -2.17 -3.47 28.43
CA ILE A 460 -1.48 -4.69 28.01
C ILE A 460 -2.19 -5.33 26.81
N VAL A 461 -3.53 -5.41 26.83
CA VAL A 461 -4.33 -5.92 25.71
C VAL A 461 -4.07 -5.10 24.43
N ILE A 462 -4.06 -3.76 24.53
CA ILE A 462 -3.76 -2.88 23.38
C ILE A 462 -2.35 -3.13 22.85
N LEU A 463 -1.34 -3.24 23.73
CA LEU A 463 0.04 -3.49 23.33
C LEU A 463 0.21 -4.87 22.66
N HIS A 464 -0.51 -5.90 23.11
CA HIS A 464 -0.52 -7.19 22.44
C HIS A 464 -1.17 -7.12 21.06
N LYS A 465 -2.29 -6.41 20.89
CA LYS A 465 -2.89 -6.18 19.55
C LYS A 465 -1.91 -5.50 18.60
N ARG A 466 -1.15 -4.53 19.07
CA ARG A 466 -0.08 -3.87 18.29
C ARG A 466 1.05 -4.82 17.93
N GLN A 467 1.47 -5.65 18.88
CA GLN A 467 2.47 -6.68 18.66
C GLN A 467 2.02 -7.65 17.56
N GLN A 468 0.78 -8.14 17.64
CA GLN A 468 0.20 -9.02 16.61
C GLN A 468 0.22 -8.35 15.24
N TRP A 469 -0.21 -7.08 15.16
CA TRP A 469 -0.19 -6.34 13.91
C TRP A 469 1.21 -6.29 13.30
N ILE A 470 2.23 -5.89 14.08
CA ILE A 470 3.61 -5.84 13.58
C ILE A 470 4.06 -7.22 13.09
N LEU A 471 3.78 -8.28 13.85
CA LEU A 471 4.19 -9.65 13.48
C LEU A 471 3.49 -10.13 12.21
N PHE A 472 2.21 -9.79 12.00
CA PHE A 472 1.51 -10.07 10.74
C PHE A 472 2.12 -9.29 9.58
N THR A 473 2.43 -8.00 9.76
CA THR A 473 3.08 -7.20 8.70
C THR A 473 4.47 -7.75 8.36
N LEU A 474 5.27 -8.12 9.37
CA LEU A 474 6.56 -8.79 9.16
C LEU A 474 6.39 -10.13 8.43
N THR A 475 5.41 -10.93 8.82
CA THR A 475 5.08 -12.21 8.16
C THR A 475 4.82 -11.99 6.66
N ASN A 476 4.00 -10.99 6.32
CA ASN A 476 3.71 -10.66 4.93
C ASN A 476 4.97 -10.29 4.14
N TYR A 477 5.85 -9.47 4.71
CA TYR A 477 7.08 -9.06 4.04
C TYR A 477 8.05 -10.22 3.86
N HIS A 478 8.17 -11.09 4.86
CA HIS A 478 8.98 -12.31 4.76
C HIS A 478 8.42 -13.29 3.73
N ILE A 479 7.10 -13.46 3.64
CA ILE A 479 6.46 -14.28 2.58
C ILE A 479 6.76 -13.71 1.19
N VAL A 480 6.67 -12.38 1.00
CA VAL A 480 6.98 -11.73 -0.28
C VAL A 480 8.46 -11.92 -0.65
N GLN A 481 9.36 -11.90 0.33
CA GLN A 481 10.78 -12.20 0.18
C GLN A 481 11.08 -13.72 0.09
N GLN A 482 10.06 -14.59 0.13
CA GLN A 482 10.20 -16.06 0.19
C GLN A 482 10.99 -16.56 1.42
N ASN A 483 11.12 -15.76 2.46
CA ASN A 483 11.72 -16.14 3.74
C ASN A 483 10.66 -16.80 4.64
N PHE A 484 10.34 -18.05 4.32
CA PHE A 484 9.27 -18.78 4.99
C PHE A 484 9.59 -19.15 6.44
N GLU A 485 10.86 -19.33 6.80
CA GLU A 485 11.30 -19.66 8.16
C GLU A 485 10.96 -18.53 9.16
N LEU A 486 11.23 -17.28 8.79
CA LEU A 486 10.86 -16.14 9.63
C LEU A 486 9.34 -15.93 9.66
N ALA A 487 8.67 -16.13 8.53
CA ALA A 487 7.21 -16.01 8.46
C ALA A 487 6.51 -17.00 9.40
N THR A 488 6.90 -18.28 9.40
CA THR A 488 6.32 -19.29 10.31
C THR A 488 6.67 -19.01 11.77
N ARG A 489 7.89 -18.57 12.07
CA ARG A 489 8.30 -18.16 13.43
C ARG A 489 7.41 -17.05 13.98
N HIS A 490 7.16 -16.00 13.21
CA HIS A 490 6.29 -14.89 13.64
C HIS A 490 4.86 -15.34 13.88
N LEU A 491 4.31 -16.16 12.98
CA LEU A 491 2.96 -16.71 13.13
C LEU A 491 2.84 -17.61 14.35
N TRP A 492 3.86 -18.43 14.65
CA TRP A 492 3.90 -19.28 15.82
C TRP A 492 3.89 -18.47 17.13
N GLU A 493 4.60 -17.35 17.17
CA GLU A 493 4.57 -16.43 18.31
C GLU A 493 3.18 -15.82 18.56
N ILE A 494 2.42 -15.54 17.49
CA ILE A 494 1.02 -15.11 17.62
C ILE A 494 0.17 -16.29 18.11
N TYR A 495 0.32 -17.46 17.50
CA TYR A 495 -0.46 -18.66 17.81
C TYR A 495 -0.36 -19.07 19.28
N LYS A 496 0.83 -18.99 19.90
CA LYS A 496 1.02 -19.28 21.34
C LYS A 496 0.07 -18.52 22.27
N LYS A 497 -0.43 -17.35 21.84
CA LYS A 497 -1.32 -16.49 22.65
C LYS A 497 -2.79 -16.62 22.25
N TYR A 498 -3.06 -17.06 21.03
CA TYR A 498 -4.39 -17.13 20.42
C TYR A 498 -4.60 -18.51 19.80
N THR A 499 -4.40 -19.55 20.62
CA THR A 499 -4.37 -20.94 20.15
C THR A 499 -5.67 -21.40 19.54
N ASP A 500 -6.78 -20.74 19.87
CA ASP A 500 -8.14 -21.13 19.48
C ASP A 500 -8.80 -20.12 18.53
N ASP A 501 -8.01 -19.23 17.90
CA ASP A 501 -8.50 -18.32 16.86
C ASP A 501 -8.54 -19.04 15.50
N PRO A 502 -9.73 -19.42 14.98
CA PRO A 502 -9.85 -20.16 13.73
C PRO A 502 -9.36 -19.36 12.51
N VAL A 503 -9.38 -18.02 12.56
CA VAL A 503 -8.90 -17.17 11.46
C VAL A 503 -7.37 -17.24 11.40
N LEU A 504 -6.71 -17.07 12.54
CA LEU A 504 -5.25 -17.20 12.64
C LEU A 504 -4.78 -18.59 12.22
N ILE A 505 -5.44 -19.66 12.69
CA ILE A 505 -5.08 -21.03 12.34
C ILE A 505 -5.25 -21.27 10.83
N SER A 506 -6.31 -20.73 10.23
CA SER A 506 -6.52 -20.78 8.77
C SER A 506 -5.39 -20.07 8.00
N ILE A 507 -4.95 -18.90 8.49
CA ILE A 507 -3.83 -18.16 7.92
C ILE A 507 -2.55 -19.01 7.98
N ILE A 508 -2.25 -19.62 9.13
CA ILE A 508 -1.07 -20.48 9.30
C ILE A 508 -1.12 -21.65 8.32
N GLY A 509 -2.25 -22.35 8.22
CA GLY A 509 -2.40 -23.46 7.27
C GLY A 509 -2.20 -23.04 5.81
N ARG A 510 -2.72 -21.87 5.40
CA ARG A 510 -2.51 -21.34 4.04
C ARG A 510 -1.06 -20.94 3.77
N VAL A 511 -0.34 -20.47 4.79
CA VAL A 511 1.10 -20.19 4.67
C VAL A 511 1.88 -21.50 4.52
N HIS A 512 1.56 -22.56 5.27
CA HIS A 512 2.16 -23.88 5.07
C HIS A 512 1.91 -24.44 3.66
N LEU A 513 0.70 -24.30 3.11
CA LEU A 513 0.44 -24.64 1.71
C LEU A 513 1.37 -23.90 0.75
N LYS A 514 1.68 -22.63 1.02
CA LYS A 514 2.57 -21.83 0.17
C LYS A 514 4.03 -22.29 0.23
N ILE A 515 4.44 -22.85 1.35
CA ILE A 515 5.78 -23.42 1.58
C ILE A 515 5.90 -24.81 0.93
N GLY A 516 4.77 -25.47 0.64
CA GLY A 516 4.73 -26.86 0.18
C GLY A 516 4.58 -27.86 1.34
N ASP A 517 4.41 -27.38 2.58
CA ASP A 517 4.20 -28.22 3.76
C ASP A 517 2.70 -28.56 3.90
N VAL A 518 2.24 -29.46 3.05
CA VAL A 518 0.84 -29.86 2.95
C VAL A 518 0.35 -30.54 4.24
N GLU A 519 1.20 -31.33 4.90
CA GLU A 519 0.84 -32.05 6.13
C GLU A 519 0.62 -31.09 7.31
N ALA A 520 1.49 -30.09 7.51
CA ALA A 520 1.24 -29.09 8.53
C ALA A 520 -0.03 -28.27 8.22
N ALA A 521 -0.27 -27.92 6.95
CA ALA A 521 -1.50 -27.24 6.54
C ALA A 521 -2.75 -28.05 6.90
N LYS A 522 -2.73 -29.35 6.62
CA LYS A 522 -3.82 -30.30 6.95
C LYS A 522 -4.11 -30.35 8.44
N VAL A 523 -3.06 -30.42 9.27
CA VAL A 523 -3.19 -30.41 10.74
C VAL A 523 -3.88 -29.12 11.21
N MET A 524 -3.46 -27.97 10.68
CA MET A 524 -4.05 -26.67 11.02
C MET A 524 -5.52 -26.57 10.56
N PHE A 525 -5.84 -26.97 9.34
CA PHE A 525 -7.22 -26.95 8.85
C PHE A 525 -8.14 -27.90 9.61
N LYS A 526 -7.65 -29.10 9.97
CA LYS A 526 -8.40 -30.01 10.85
C LYS A 526 -8.70 -29.37 12.20
N LYS A 527 -7.74 -28.61 12.77
CA LYS A 527 -7.97 -27.85 14.00
C LYS A 527 -9.08 -26.80 13.81
N VAL A 528 -9.11 -26.07 12.69
CA VAL A 528 -10.21 -25.12 12.39
C VAL A 528 -11.57 -25.82 12.34
N GLU A 529 -11.63 -27.01 11.74
CA GLU A 529 -12.86 -27.81 11.69
C GLU A 529 -13.33 -28.22 13.09
N THR A 530 -12.42 -28.52 14.03
CA THR A 530 -12.76 -28.83 15.43
C THR A 530 -13.27 -27.63 16.23
N LEU A 531 -12.76 -26.42 15.96
CA LEU A 531 -13.14 -25.19 16.67
C LEU A 531 -14.42 -24.56 16.12
N THR A 532 -14.75 -24.85 14.87
CA THR A 532 -15.92 -24.29 14.18
C THR A 532 -16.89 -25.41 13.82
N SER A 533 -17.00 -25.74 12.54
CA SER A 533 -17.65 -26.91 12.00
C SER A 533 -17.06 -27.21 10.63
N ARG A 534 -17.23 -28.45 10.15
CA ARG A 534 -16.79 -28.85 8.81
C ARG A 534 -17.50 -28.09 7.67
N THR A 535 -18.71 -27.58 7.96
CA THR A 535 -19.58 -26.85 7.03
C THR A 535 -19.46 -25.33 7.15
N SER A 536 -18.63 -24.83 8.08
CA SER A 536 -18.36 -23.41 8.23
C SER A 536 -17.67 -22.88 6.96
N LEU A 537 -17.95 -21.63 6.59
CA LEU A 537 -17.34 -21.02 5.39
C LEU A 537 -15.81 -21.02 5.45
N TYR A 538 -15.23 -20.87 6.65
CA TYR A 538 -13.79 -20.95 6.87
C TYR A 538 -13.24 -22.34 6.52
N SER A 539 -13.90 -23.40 6.99
CA SER A 539 -13.49 -24.78 6.74
C SER A 539 -13.61 -25.16 5.27
N VAL A 540 -14.71 -24.79 4.62
CA VAL A 540 -14.93 -25.06 3.18
C VAL A 540 -13.90 -24.30 2.34
N MET A 541 -13.62 -23.03 2.66
CA MET A 541 -12.61 -22.23 1.98
C MET A 541 -11.21 -22.84 2.12
N ASN A 542 -10.84 -23.26 3.33
CA ASN A 542 -9.55 -23.90 3.58
C ASN A 542 -9.40 -25.22 2.83
N ARG A 543 -10.47 -26.02 2.74
CA ARG A 543 -10.47 -27.24 1.92
C ARG A 543 -10.27 -26.90 0.46
N GLY A 544 -10.99 -25.93 -0.09
CA GLY A 544 -10.79 -25.46 -1.47
C GLY A 544 -9.33 -25.12 -1.77
N PHE A 545 -8.64 -24.40 -0.86
CA PHE A 545 -7.21 -24.12 -1.01
C PHE A 545 -6.32 -25.36 -0.89
N TYR A 546 -6.67 -26.29 0.01
CA TYR A 546 -5.95 -27.56 0.17
C TYR A 546 -6.04 -28.42 -1.10
N GLU A 547 -7.25 -28.58 -1.67
CA GLU A 547 -7.44 -29.37 -2.90
C GLU A 547 -6.68 -28.78 -4.09
N ILE A 548 -6.63 -27.44 -4.20
CA ILE A 548 -5.78 -26.77 -5.19
C ILE A 548 -4.32 -27.18 -5.03
N ALA A 549 -3.80 -27.19 -3.80
CA ALA A 549 -2.41 -27.55 -3.54
C ALA A 549 -2.12 -29.03 -3.83
N MET A 550 -3.13 -29.89 -3.76
CA MET A 550 -3.05 -31.31 -4.12
C MET A 550 -3.21 -31.57 -5.62
N GLY A 551 -3.61 -30.57 -6.41
CA GLY A 551 -3.94 -30.73 -7.83
C GLY A 551 -5.35 -31.26 -8.11
N GLU A 552 -6.19 -31.38 -7.08
CA GLU A 552 -7.58 -31.87 -7.16
C GLU A 552 -8.53 -30.71 -7.52
N TYR A 553 -8.42 -30.22 -8.76
CA TYR A 553 -9.12 -29.00 -9.20
C TYR A 553 -10.65 -29.13 -9.22
N GLN A 554 -11.18 -30.34 -9.41
CA GLN A 554 -12.63 -30.58 -9.42
C GLN A 554 -13.24 -30.51 -8.00
N GLU A 555 -12.54 -31.03 -7.01
CA GLU A 555 -12.88 -30.95 -5.60
C GLU A 555 -12.72 -29.50 -5.12
N GLY A 556 -11.65 -28.81 -5.55
CA GLY A 556 -11.49 -27.37 -5.39
C GLY A 556 -12.70 -26.60 -5.91
N TYR A 557 -13.11 -26.88 -7.16
CA TYR A 557 -14.32 -26.30 -7.78
C TYR A 557 -15.55 -26.52 -6.90
N ASN A 558 -15.82 -27.75 -6.46
CA ASN A 558 -17.00 -28.08 -5.65
C ASN A 558 -17.04 -27.28 -4.35
N ASN A 559 -15.89 -27.14 -3.66
CA ASN A 559 -15.81 -26.37 -2.41
C ASN A 559 -16.06 -24.86 -2.64
N PHE A 560 -15.44 -24.25 -3.65
CA PHE A 560 -15.68 -22.82 -3.93
C PHE A 560 -17.10 -22.56 -4.46
N HIS A 561 -17.65 -23.49 -5.23
CA HIS A 561 -19.03 -23.43 -5.70
C HIS A 561 -20.01 -23.42 -4.52
N GLU A 562 -19.82 -24.32 -3.54
CA GLU A 562 -20.64 -24.36 -2.32
C GLU A 562 -20.63 -23.01 -1.57
N ILE A 563 -19.47 -22.34 -1.50
CA ILE A 563 -19.35 -21.02 -0.89
C ILE A 563 -20.12 -19.99 -1.71
N CYS A 564 -19.97 -19.99 -3.04
CA CYS A 564 -20.69 -19.07 -3.93
C CYS A 564 -22.21 -19.29 -3.94
N GLU A 565 -22.70 -20.51 -3.68
CA GLU A 565 -24.13 -20.77 -3.51
C GLU A 565 -24.68 -20.13 -2.23
N LYS A 566 -23.90 -20.18 -1.14
CA LYS A 566 -24.26 -19.60 0.16
C LYS A 566 -24.09 -18.08 0.20
N ASP A 567 -23.00 -17.57 -0.36
CA ASP A 567 -22.73 -16.14 -0.54
C ASP A 567 -22.31 -15.84 -1.99
N PRO A 568 -23.29 -15.56 -2.87
CA PRO A 568 -23.02 -15.22 -4.26
C PRO A 568 -22.27 -13.90 -4.46
N ASN A 569 -21.96 -13.16 -3.40
CA ASN A 569 -21.21 -11.91 -3.45
C ASN A 569 -19.80 -12.06 -2.85
N ASP A 570 -19.37 -13.26 -2.44
CA ASP A 570 -18.00 -13.50 -1.97
C ASP A 570 -17.01 -13.39 -3.14
N PRO A 571 -16.19 -12.32 -3.19
CA PRO A 571 -15.28 -12.10 -4.31
C PRO A 571 -14.09 -13.06 -4.29
N ILE A 572 -13.73 -13.63 -3.14
CA ILE A 572 -12.59 -14.54 -2.99
C ILE A 572 -12.99 -15.91 -3.51
N ALA A 573 -14.13 -16.42 -3.04
CA ALA A 573 -14.66 -17.70 -3.50
C ALA A 573 -14.91 -17.68 -5.01
N LEU A 574 -15.53 -16.62 -5.54
CA LEU A 574 -15.82 -16.50 -6.96
C LEU A 574 -14.55 -16.37 -7.81
N ASN A 575 -13.55 -15.64 -7.34
CA ASN A 575 -12.27 -15.54 -8.03
C ASN A 575 -11.55 -16.89 -8.09
N ASN A 576 -11.55 -17.66 -7.00
CA ASN A 576 -10.97 -19.00 -6.97
C ASN A 576 -11.79 -19.98 -7.82
N LEU A 577 -13.12 -19.91 -7.79
CA LEU A 577 -14.01 -20.69 -8.66
C LEU A 577 -13.74 -20.42 -10.14
N ALA A 578 -13.47 -19.16 -10.50
CA ALA A 578 -13.08 -18.81 -11.86
C ALA A 578 -11.75 -19.47 -12.26
N ILE A 579 -10.75 -19.42 -11.38
CA ILE A 579 -9.47 -20.13 -11.60
C ILE A 579 -9.70 -21.63 -11.76
N MET A 580 -10.54 -22.26 -10.94
CA MET A 580 -10.85 -23.70 -11.05
C MET A 580 -11.54 -24.05 -12.37
N ASN A 581 -12.47 -23.22 -12.85
CA ASN A 581 -13.09 -23.42 -14.16
C ASN A 581 -12.07 -23.36 -15.30
N VAL A 582 -11.05 -22.52 -15.20
CA VAL A 582 -9.98 -22.43 -16.19
C VAL A 582 -9.14 -23.71 -16.21
N TYR A 583 -8.76 -24.23 -15.05
CA TYR A 583 -8.07 -25.54 -14.95
C TYR A 583 -8.93 -26.69 -15.48
N ASN A 584 -10.25 -26.60 -15.32
CA ASN A 584 -11.20 -27.55 -15.90
C ASN A 584 -11.53 -27.26 -17.39
N CYS A 585 -10.72 -26.45 -18.08
CA CYS A 585 -10.85 -26.09 -19.51
C CYS A 585 -12.18 -25.40 -19.91
N ASN A 586 -12.86 -24.74 -18.97
CA ASN A 586 -14.16 -24.08 -19.19
C ASN A 586 -14.01 -22.54 -19.31
N VAL A 587 -13.18 -22.06 -20.24
CA VAL A 587 -12.82 -20.63 -20.35
C VAL A 587 -14.03 -19.72 -20.64
N GLU A 588 -14.91 -20.10 -21.59
CA GLU A 588 -16.09 -19.29 -21.94
C GLU A 588 -17.08 -19.13 -20.79
N LYS A 589 -17.36 -20.23 -20.07
CA LYS A 589 -18.20 -20.22 -18.87
C LYS A 589 -17.59 -19.34 -17.77
N THR A 590 -16.27 -19.35 -17.63
CA THR A 590 -15.53 -18.51 -16.69
C THR A 590 -15.71 -17.03 -16.99
N ILE A 591 -15.60 -16.64 -18.26
CA ILE A 591 -15.83 -15.26 -18.70
C ILE A 591 -17.26 -14.83 -18.35
N GLN A 592 -18.26 -15.66 -18.68
CA GLN A 592 -19.67 -15.37 -18.37
C GLN A 592 -19.90 -15.20 -16.87
N LEU A 593 -19.35 -16.11 -16.05
CA LEU A 593 -19.44 -16.07 -14.59
C LEU A 593 -18.90 -14.74 -14.02
N LEU A 594 -17.69 -14.34 -14.42
CA LEU A 594 -17.06 -13.11 -13.94
C LEU A 594 -17.78 -11.85 -14.46
N GLU A 595 -18.21 -11.85 -15.72
CA GLU A 595 -18.98 -10.74 -16.28
C GLU A 595 -20.33 -10.56 -15.56
N ASP A 596 -21.04 -11.66 -15.31
CA ASP A 596 -22.35 -11.62 -14.66
C ASP A 596 -22.24 -11.22 -13.19
N PHE A 597 -21.15 -11.62 -12.52
CA PHE A 597 -20.80 -11.11 -11.20
C PHE A 597 -20.64 -9.59 -11.21
N ILE A 598 -19.92 -9.02 -12.17
CA ILE A 598 -19.80 -7.56 -12.31
C ILE A 598 -21.16 -6.93 -12.62
N LYS A 599 -21.94 -7.49 -13.55
CA LYS A 599 -23.25 -6.95 -13.95
C LYS A 599 -24.23 -6.86 -12.77
N LYS A 600 -24.18 -7.83 -11.84
CA LYS A 600 -25.08 -7.88 -10.66
C LYS A 600 -24.88 -6.69 -9.72
N ASN A 601 -23.63 -6.30 -9.46
CA ASN A 601 -23.34 -5.13 -8.62
C ASN A 601 -21.99 -4.49 -9.00
N PRO A 602 -21.91 -3.72 -10.09
CA PRO A 602 -20.62 -3.27 -10.64
C PRO A 602 -19.88 -2.32 -9.69
N LYS A 603 -20.61 -1.66 -8.78
CA LYS A 603 -20.00 -0.79 -7.77
C LYS A 603 -19.21 -1.61 -6.73
N LYS A 604 -19.72 -2.76 -6.30
CA LYS A 604 -19.07 -3.60 -5.28
C LYS A 604 -18.15 -4.67 -5.87
N ASN A 605 -18.49 -5.18 -7.05
CA ASN A 605 -17.92 -6.41 -7.60
C ASN A 605 -16.74 -6.17 -8.56
N ILE A 606 -16.43 -4.92 -8.87
CA ILE A 606 -15.21 -4.57 -9.62
C ILE A 606 -14.03 -4.54 -8.65
N SER A 607 -13.12 -5.51 -8.79
CA SER A 607 -11.85 -5.59 -8.06
C SER A 607 -10.69 -5.83 -9.04
N GLU A 608 -9.48 -5.45 -8.64
CA GLU A 608 -8.28 -5.58 -9.49
C GLU A 608 -8.04 -7.02 -9.96
N PRO A 609 -8.13 -8.06 -9.10
CA PRO A 609 -7.90 -9.44 -9.54
C PRO A 609 -8.96 -9.98 -10.50
N ILE A 610 -10.24 -9.61 -10.32
CA ILE A 610 -11.31 -10.01 -11.24
C ILE A 610 -11.09 -9.40 -12.63
N ILE A 611 -10.72 -8.11 -12.68
CA ILE A 611 -10.46 -7.41 -13.95
C ILE A 611 -9.21 -7.96 -14.64
N TYR A 612 -8.14 -8.25 -13.88
CA TYR A 612 -6.94 -8.89 -14.40
C TYR A 612 -7.24 -10.28 -14.99
N ASN A 613 -8.02 -11.10 -14.27
CA ASN A 613 -8.42 -12.42 -14.74
C ASN A 613 -9.28 -12.33 -16.00
N LEU A 614 -10.27 -11.44 -16.05
CA LEU A 614 -11.05 -11.19 -17.27
C LEU A 614 -10.19 -10.75 -18.45
N CYS A 615 -9.23 -9.84 -18.22
CA CYS A 615 -8.31 -9.39 -19.27
C CYS A 615 -7.45 -10.55 -19.81
N THR A 616 -7.04 -11.46 -18.93
CA THR A 616 -6.30 -12.67 -19.32
C THR A 616 -7.19 -13.63 -20.09
N LEU A 617 -8.42 -13.88 -19.63
CA LEU A 617 -9.37 -14.77 -20.29
C LEU A 617 -9.81 -14.26 -21.67
N TYR A 618 -10.00 -12.95 -21.83
CA TYR A 618 -10.27 -12.35 -23.14
C TYR A 618 -9.12 -12.59 -24.12
N ASN A 619 -7.86 -12.52 -23.68
CA ASN A 619 -6.73 -12.86 -24.55
C ASN A 619 -6.74 -14.32 -24.99
N LEU A 620 -7.27 -15.23 -24.15
CA LEU A 620 -7.28 -16.66 -24.41
C LEU A 620 -8.44 -17.12 -25.31
N ALA A 621 -9.62 -16.53 -25.16
CA ALA A 621 -10.85 -17.06 -25.77
C ALA A 621 -11.54 -16.14 -26.79
N GLU A 622 -11.25 -14.84 -26.80
CA GLU A 622 -11.97 -13.90 -27.67
C GLU A 622 -11.26 -13.69 -29.01
N GLN A 623 -12.03 -13.56 -30.08
CA GLN A 623 -11.48 -13.24 -31.42
C GLN A 623 -10.86 -11.83 -31.47
N ASN A 624 -11.46 -10.87 -30.74
CA ASN A 624 -10.99 -9.47 -30.65
C ASN A 624 -10.77 -9.05 -29.18
N PRO A 625 -9.71 -9.55 -28.51
CA PRO A 625 -9.49 -9.30 -27.08
C PRO A 625 -9.35 -7.82 -26.72
N GLN A 626 -8.73 -7.03 -27.61
CA GLN A 626 -8.49 -5.61 -27.39
C GLN A 626 -9.78 -4.80 -27.30
N GLU A 627 -10.76 -5.13 -28.15
CA GLU A 627 -12.07 -4.47 -28.13
C GLU A 627 -12.80 -4.75 -26.80
N LYS A 628 -12.84 -6.02 -26.37
CA LYS A 628 -13.42 -6.41 -25.08
C LYS A 628 -12.76 -5.71 -23.90
N LYS A 629 -11.43 -5.62 -23.89
CA LYS A 629 -10.66 -4.90 -22.85
C LYS A 629 -10.98 -3.41 -22.83
N ILE A 630 -11.12 -2.77 -23.99
CA ILE A 630 -11.50 -1.35 -24.08
C ILE A 630 -12.90 -1.14 -23.48
N LEU A 631 -13.88 -1.97 -23.86
CA LEU A 631 -15.24 -1.87 -23.32
C LEU A 631 -15.24 -2.07 -21.79
N LEU A 632 -14.56 -3.11 -21.31
CA LEU A 632 -14.41 -3.37 -19.87
C LEU A 632 -13.77 -2.18 -19.14
N LYS A 633 -12.77 -1.53 -19.74
CA LYS A 633 -12.13 -0.33 -19.17
C LYS A 633 -13.12 0.83 -18.98
N TYR A 634 -14.08 1.01 -19.89
CA TYR A 634 -15.15 2.00 -19.73
C TYR A 634 -16.14 1.61 -18.63
N ILE A 635 -16.47 0.32 -18.48
CA ILE A 635 -17.28 -0.17 -17.35
C ILE A 635 -16.58 0.14 -16.02
N VAL A 636 -15.29 -0.17 -15.92
CA VAL A 636 -14.48 0.14 -14.73
C VAL A 636 -14.41 1.65 -14.48
N LYS A 637 -14.17 2.49 -15.50
CA LYS A 637 -14.22 3.97 -15.38
C LYS A 637 -15.57 4.49 -14.86
N THR A 638 -16.66 3.78 -15.13
CA THR A 638 -18.01 4.20 -14.74
C THR A 638 -18.38 3.82 -13.31
N TYR A 639 -17.89 2.67 -12.81
CA TYR A 639 -18.38 2.08 -11.56
C TYR A 639 -17.32 1.79 -10.50
N ALA A 640 -16.03 1.72 -10.86
CA ALA A 640 -14.96 1.39 -9.93
C ALA A 640 -14.72 2.49 -8.90
N SER A 641 -14.06 2.11 -7.80
CA SER A 641 -13.59 3.04 -6.76
C SER A 641 -12.56 4.04 -7.32
N GLU A 642 -12.39 5.20 -6.67
CA GLU A 642 -11.37 6.20 -7.06
C GLU A 642 -9.94 5.65 -6.99
N CYS A 643 -9.72 4.59 -6.21
CA CYS A 643 -8.41 3.96 -6.00
C CYS A 643 -8.10 2.80 -6.96
N PHE A 644 -8.97 2.50 -7.94
CA PHE A 644 -8.77 1.37 -8.84
C PHE A 644 -7.48 1.50 -9.67
N ASP A 645 -6.64 0.46 -9.70
CA ASP A 645 -5.46 0.43 -10.57
C ASP A 645 -5.81 0.07 -12.02
N TYR A 646 -5.59 1.01 -12.94
CA TYR A 646 -5.78 0.74 -14.37
C TYR A 646 -4.62 -0.03 -15.00
N SER A 647 -3.54 -0.32 -14.26
CA SER A 647 -2.44 -1.16 -14.75
C SER A 647 -2.88 -2.59 -15.09
N GLN A 648 -4.00 -3.06 -14.52
CA GLN A 648 -4.58 -4.39 -14.74
C GLN A 648 -5.02 -4.67 -16.19
N PHE A 649 -5.12 -3.62 -17.01
CA PHE A 649 -5.48 -3.73 -18.43
C PHE A 649 -4.28 -3.90 -19.36
N ASN A 650 -3.05 -3.73 -18.85
CA ASN A 650 -1.83 -3.69 -19.66
C ASN A 650 -1.28 -5.06 -20.02
#